data_AF-A0A7X6UGU9-F1
#
_entry.id   AF-A0A7X6UGU9-F1
#
_cell.length_a   1.000
_cell.length_b   1.000
_cell.length_c   1.000
_cell.angle_alpha   90.00
_cell.angle_beta   90.00
_cell.angle_gamma   90.00
#
_symmetry.space_group_name_H-M   'P 1'
#
loop_
_entity.id
_entity.type
_entity.pdbx_description
1 polymer ?
#
loop_
_entity_poly.entity_id
_entity_poly.type
_entity_poly.pdbx_seq_one_letter_code
_entity_poly.pdbx_strand_id
1 'polypeptide(L)'
;MKKKRVLAIFMAIVMVFCYIPVTSFADATTLSDSAFMDMPSEGFWSTQALNAAVNNGLINGFTEKDGTYIKPNDPLTRAQIATIVNRAFGANDIASLSGNSDVPVSAWYYKDMQKSVKMGTMKLDTNMRPNDNITRQEAFTILGRALKMDNGSKNDIASFNDASQVADWAAPAMGAMVKAGYIKGDNNLLNPKAKMTRAQFAVVMDNAIKQYITKPGTVTEVASGNIMINVAGVTLENVTIRGDLIIGDGIGNGTVNLNNAKIIGRLVVRGERIDSVIVSGDTIIEEDPIGEKENPLIHGKIVATEINAGQTLAESTLSGTFKNSLGEVVDGKLSWATPKTIVAETGGFAWIFTPTDTTIYNVITGTVTVTAIATIVLTPITPIAEFAGGNGTISDPYKVANTKQLDNVRNYLDKNFIQTADIDLSYTPGDTDGGWNPIGNESKQFTGSYNGDVYKIIGLTMAKPSGKCLGLFGATGSNAKLINIGLIDVRINGKEVVGGLVGRNYGTIERCYVSSDFIYVNNSVVGGLVGQNEGTISKSYASIMVEGKDGVGGLAGRNYGTINNSYATGSVKGSGIFIGGLVGWNKDAIIDSCYSSGLVTGITGDIGGLTGKSSGTIKNSYYDSVIAEQSDTGKGEGKLSAHMTTKSNFVDWDFENTWAIKTKPGSYPYLQWQTGNIPYIPSGFAGGSGTEEDPYQVANAKQLNNVRNHLNKHFIQTAAIDLGVAPWNTGYGWFSIGQYNSGSFSGSYNGDNYYIYGLTINSAPETGWAGLFGDVNESAKLSNIALMNVKISGESYVGALVSSNQGNIDSCYVTGSIKGKKDVGGLVGYNYGTIERSYSTAAVTGGFGFTGGLVGLNRIEGIIKNCDASGHVIGVDNVGGLVGLNYGTLDNNFSKGSVTGNEFVGGLVGDNIGNINGCYATGAVTGTSNHIGGLAGRGNRVLGPTGGKWSVISECYATGSVTGVDTVGGLVGFDYGEIEKCYATGSVKGCNKIGGLAGEKCRMGSRYSLISECFAMGSVTGLDKVGGLVGYSECILKNTYATGSVTGVNYIGGLVGYGDLNSFIDYSYATGLVKATNTSGKTYVAGIIGYNGGNTTKCYYDKETTKCSDTGKGAPKKTAEMKTEKTFDTWDFNDIWSIQTSPSSYPYLKWQGKKIFQLLNYK
;
A
#
# COMPACT_ATOMS: atom_id res chain seq x y z
N MET A 1 -41.45 15.11 43.08
CA MET A 1 -41.12 13.73 42.64
C MET A 1 -40.11 13.61 41.48
N LYS A 2 -39.83 14.64 40.68
CA LYS A 2 -38.82 14.57 39.60
C LYS A 2 -37.35 14.77 40.06
N LYS A 3 -37.08 15.46 41.17
CA LYS A 3 -35.69 15.67 41.68
C LYS A 3 -35.07 14.47 42.40
N LYS A 4 -35.87 13.52 42.93
CA LYS A 4 -35.35 12.29 43.58
C LYS A 4 -34.97 11.18 42.58
N ARG A 5 -35.51 11.20 41.35
CA ARG A 5 -35.14 10.23 40.30
C ARG A 5 -33.83 10.60 39.58
N VAL A 6 -33.53 11.89 39.43
CA VAL A 6 -32.24 12.33 38.86
C VAL A 6 -31.09 12.08 39.85
N LEU A 7 -31.30 12.28 41.16
CA LEU A 7 -30.28 11.99 42.17
C LEU A 7 -30.03 10.47 42.34
N ALA A 8 -31.04 9.63 42.16
CA ALA A 8 -30.87 8.17 42.19
C ALA A 8 -30.17 7.63 40.93
N ILE A 9 -30.40 8.23 39.75
CA ILE A 9 -29.67 7.88 38.52
C ILE A 9 -28.22 8.38 38.60
N PHE A 10 -27.97 9.55 39.21
CA PHE A 10 -26.62 10.06 39.42
C PHE A 10 -25.85 9.25 40.49
N MET A 11 -26.49 8.80 41.57
CA MET A 11 -25.86 7.89 42.55
C MET A 11 -25.65 6.46 42.02
N ALA A 12 -26.52 5.95 41.13
CA ALA A 12 -26.33 4.65 40.51
C ALA A 12 -25.17 4.64 39.49
N ILE A 13 -24.93 5.76 38.77
CA ILE A 13 -23.79 5.89 37.86
C ILE A 13 -22.48 6.06 38.63
N VAL A 14 -22.50 6.72 39.80
CA VAL A 14 -21.31 6.86 40.67
C VAL A 14 -20.97 5.56 41.42
N MET A 15 -21.95 4.70 41.74
CA MET A 15 -21.67 3.39 42.37
C MET A 15 -21.21 2.29 41.40
N VAL A 16 -21.46 2.43 40.09
CA VAL A 16 -20.98 1.47 39.07
C VAL A 16 -19.50 1.73 38.68
N PHE A 17 -18.96 2.92 38.94
CA PHE A 17 -17.53 3.22 38.73
C PHE A 17 -16.61 2.90 39.92
N CYS A 18 -17.15 2.48 41.07
CA CYS A 18 -16.36 2.20 42.29
C CYS A 18 -16.14 0.70 42.61
N TYR A 19 -16.44 -0.22 41.69
CA TYR A 19 -16.27 -1.68 41.88
C TYR A 19 -15.34 -2.34 40.85
N ILE A 20 -14.38 -1.60 40.30
CA ILE A 20 -13.16 -2.23 39.79
C ILE A 20 -12.21 -2.33 40.99
N PRO A 21 -11.78 -3.52 41.41
CA PRO A 21 -10.84 -3.64 42.50
C PRO A 21 -9.59 -2.83 42.16
N VAL A 22 -9.29 -1.87 43.04
CA VAL A 22 -7.97 -1.24 43.16
C VAL A 22 -6.99 -2.39 43.37
N THR A 23 -6.27 -2.78 42.33
CA THR A 23 -5.01 -3.49 42.54
C THR A 23 -4.01 -2.44 42.99
N SER A 24 -3.85 -2.38 44.31
CA SER A 24 -2.70 -1.80 44.96
C SER A 24 -1.43 -2.28 44.26
N PHE A 25 -0.63 -1.35 43.77
CA PHE A 25 0.79 -1.59 43.54
C PHE A 25 1.43 -1.88 44.90
N ALA A 26 1.68 -3.17 45.14
CA ALA A 26 2.60 -3.79 46.10
C ALA A 26 1.89 -4.98 46.77
N ASP A 27 2.00 -6.16 46.16
CA ASP A 27 2.91 -7.13 46.74
C ASP A 27 3.40 -8.08 45.65
N ALA A 28 4.71 -8.18 45.57
CA ALA A 28 5.38 -9.21 44.83
C ALA A 28 5.04 -10.55 45.49
N THR A 29 4.03 -11.27 44.97
CA THR A 29 4.06 -12.73 45.09
C THR A 29 5.05 -13.25 44.07
N THR A 30 6.32 -13.15 44.48
CA THR A 30 7.41 -14.08 44.22
C THR A 30 7.05 -15.21 43.25
N LEU A 31 7.11 -14.93 41.95
CA LEU A 31 7.60 -15.94 41.02
C LEU A 31 9.10 -16.00 41.26
N SER A 32 9.46 -16.99 42.06
CA SER A 32 10.78 -17.52 42.35
C SER A 32 11.91 -16.99 41.47
N ASP A 33 12.91 -16.46 42.14
CA ASP A 33 14.32 -16.42 41.76
C ASP A 33 14.70 -17.01 40.38
N SER A 34 15.25 -16.11 39.56
CA SER A 34 16.13 -16.36 38.40
C SER A 34 15.51 -17.03 37.16
N ALA A 35 14.87 -16.24 36.29
CA ALA A 35 14.67 -16.65 34.88
C ALA A 35 16.02 -16.89 34.16
N PHE A 36 17.10 -16.30 34.69
CA PHE A 36 18.48 -16.55 34.27
C PHE A 36 19.35 -16.79 35.50
N MET A 37 20.06 -17.92 35.52
CA MET A 37 20.82 -18.38 36.70
C MET A 37 21.96 -17.45 37.12
N ASP A 38 22.41 -16.57 36.22
CA ASP A 38 23.48 -15.60 36.41
C ASP A 38 22.98 -14.14 36.31
N MET A 39 21.67 -13.90 36.47
CA MET A 39 21.16 -12.54 36.61
C MET A 39 21.77 -11.93 37.89
N PRO A 40 22.43 -10.75 37.83
CA PRO A 40 23.00 -10.14 39.02
C PRO A 40 21.91 -9.84 40.07
N SER A 41 22.27 -9.91 41.34
CA SER A 41 21.34 -9.69 42.45
C SER A 41 20.66 -8.33 42.37
N GLU A 42 19.47 -8.22 42.95
CA GLU A 42 18.78 -6.94 43.08
C GLU A 42 19.68 -5.88 43.74
N GLY A 43 19.68 -4.66 43.21
CA GLY A 43 20.56 -3.57 43.65
C GLY A 43 21.96 -3.55 43.01
N PHE A 44 22.37 -4.57 42.25
CA PHE A 44 23.60 -4.49 41.46
C PHE A 44 23.45 -3.51 40.29
N TRP A 45 24.53 -2.80 39.94
CA TRP A 45 24.48 -1.62 39.05
C TRP A 45 23.86 -1.87 37.66
N SER A 46 23.90 -3.13 37.17
CA SER A 46 23.37 -3.52 35.86
C SER A 46 22.04 -4.27 35.90
N THR A 47 21.55 -4.69 37.08
CA THR A 47 20.39 -5.59 37.20
C THR A 47 19.14 -4.99 36.59
N GLN A 48 18.85 -3.72 36.88
CA GLN A 48 17.68 -3.03 36.35
C GLN A 48 17.70 -2.95 34.82
N ALA A 49 18.84 -2.55 34.25
CA ALA A 49 18.99 -2.40 32.81
C ALA A 49 18.94 -3.74 32.07
N LEU A 50 19.51 -4.80 32.64
CA LEU A 50 19.42 -6.15 32.08
C LEU A 50 17.98 -6.67 32.09
N ASN A 51 17.26 -6.49 33.20
CA ASN A 51 15.83 -6.84 33.27
C ASN A 51 15.00 -6.04 32.26
N ALA A 52 15.26 -4.73 32.11
CA ALA A 52 14.60 -3.90 31.11
C ALA A 52 14.88 -4.41 29.68
N ALA A 53 16.13 -4.75 29.37
CA ALA A 53 16.51 -5.27 28.05
C ALA A 53 15.87 -6.64 27.74
N VAL A 54 15.75 -7.52 28.73
CA VAL A 54 15.07 -8.82 28.59
C VAL A 54 13.57 -8.63 28.41
N ASN A 55 12.93 -7.84 29.27
CA ASN A 55 11.48 -7.65 29.27
C ASN A 55 10.98 -6.98 27.97
N ASN A 56 11.81 -6.14 27.37
CA ASN A 56 11.53 -5.52 26.07
C ASN A 56 12.00 -6.38 24.87
N GLY A 57 12.48 -7.60 25.10
CA GLY A 57 12.89 -8.55 24.05
C GLY A 57 14.16 -8.15 23.29
N LEU A 58 14.96 -7.23 23.83
CA LEU A 58 16.18 -6.75 23.20
C LEU A 58 17.29 -7.80 23.30
N ILE A 59 17.43 -8.39 24.50
CA ILE A 59 18.44 -9.39 24.83
C ILE A 59 17.76 -10.70 25.22
N ASN A 60 18.21 -11.81 24.63
CA ASN A 60 17.83 -13.16 25.01
C ASN A 60 18.98 -13.83 25.76
N GLY A 61 18.68 -14.78 26.66
CA GLY A 61 19.69 -15.62 27.29
C GLY A 61 20.09 -16.83 26.44
N PHE A 62 21.13 -17.51 26.89
CA PHE A 62 21.70 -18.71 26.30
C PHE A 62 21.26 -19.91 27.12
N THR A 63 20.56 -20.85 26.48
CA THR A 63 20.20 -22.11 27.13
C THR A 63 21.36 -23.08 27.04
N GLU A 64 21.87 -23.49 28.20
CA GLU A 64 22.87 -24.54 28.38
C GLU A 64 22.24 -25.77 29.04
N LYS A 65 23.01 -26.85 29.23
CA LYS A 65 22.47 -28.14 29.71
C LYS A 65 21.82 -28.05 31.10
N ASP A 66 22.22 -27.09 31.91
CA ASP A 66 21.89 -26.92 33.33
C ASP A 66 20.99 -25.70 33.61
N GLY A 67 20.71 -24.86 32.60
CA GLY A 67 19.76 -23.75 32.72
C GLY A 67 19.94 -22.68 31.67
N THR A 68 19.31 -21.52 31.88
CA THR A 68 19.42 -20.37 30.96
C THR A 68 20.24 -19.27 31.62
N TYR A 69 21.20 -18.71 30.88
CA TYR A 69 22.15 -17.71 31.36
C TYR A 69 22.10 -16.43 30.51
N ILE A 70 22.13 -15.26 31.15
CA ILE A 70 22.16 -13.95 30.47
C ILE A 70 23.58 -13.54 30.09
N LYS A 71 24.59 -14.10 30.76
CA LYS A 71 26.04 -13.85 30.59
C LYS A 71 26.41 -12.38 30.65
N PRO A 72 26.20 -11.70 31.81
CA PRO A 72 26.30 -10.24 31.90
C PRO A 72 27.72 -9.71 31.61
N ASN A 73 28.75 -10.51 31.91
CA ASN A 73 30.16 -10.12 31.75
C ASN A 73 30.77 -10.56 30.41
N ASP A 74 30.06 -11.33 29.59
CA ASP A 74 30.58 -11.77 28.30
C ASP A 74 30.68 -10.59 27.33
N PRO A 75 31.79 -10.48 26.57
CA PRO A 75 31.93 -9.48 25.53
C PRO A 75 30.95 -9.75 24.39
N LEU A 76 30.30 -8.69 23.90
CA LEU A 76 29.41 -8.77 22.75
C LEU A 76 30.19 -8.84 21.45
N THR A 77 29.74 -9.67 20.53
CA THR A 77 30.23 -9.64 19.14
C THR A 77 29.56 -8.52 18.35
N ARG A 78 30.16 -8.15 17.21
CA ARG A 78 29.57 -7.18 16.28
C ARG A 78 28.18 -7.61 15.79
N ALA A 79 28.00 -8.90 15.48
CA ALA A 79 26.70 -9.47 15.11
C ALA A 79 25.66 -9.37 16.24
N GLN A 80 26.05 -9.63 17.49
CA GLN A 80 25.11 -9.54 18.61
C GLN A 80 24.64 -8.10 18.87
N ILE A 81 25.53 -7.10 18.76
CA ILE A 81 25.15 -5.69 18.82
C ILE A 81 24.17 -5.34 17.68
N ALA A 82 24.46 -5.76 16.44
CA ALA A 82 23.58 -5.56 15.30
C ALA A 82 22.17 -6.08 15.62
N THR A 83 22.05 -7.32 16.09
CA THR A 83 20.77 -7.94 16.47
C THR A 83 20.05 -7.15 17.57
N ILE A 84 20.74 -6.72 18.63
CA ILE A 84 20.12 -5.98 19.74
C ILE A 84 19.58 -4.62 19.26
N VAL A 85 20.38 -3.87 18.49
CA VAL A 85 19.99 -2.56 17.96
C VAL A 85 18.86 -2.71 16.95
N ASN A 86 18.93 -3.69 16.04
CA ASN A 86 17.86 -3.94 15.07
C ASN A 86 16.52 -4.23 15.77
N ARG A 87 16.52 -5.02 16.86
CA ARG A 87 15.31 -5.29 17.65
C ARG A 87 14.77 -4.04 18.35
N ALA A 88 15.64 -3.28 19.00
CA ALA A 88 15.27 -2.03 19.66
C ALA A 88 14.57 -1.07 18.68
N PHE A 89 15.10 -0.97 17.46
CA PHE A 89 14.59 -0.09 16.41
C PHE A 89 13.53 -0.69 15.50
N GLY A 90 13.16 -1.96 15.70
CA GLY A 90 12.16 -2.66 14.88
C GLY A 90 12.57 -2.84 13.42
N ALA A 91 13.88 -2.84 13.12
CA ALA A 91 14.38 -2.84 11.75
C ALA A 91 13.91 -4.08 10.95
N ASN A 92 13.26 -3.82 9.82
CA ASN A 92 12.71 -4.86 8.93
C ASN A 92 13.34 -4.85 7.55
N ASP A 93 13.72 -3.68 7.04
CA ASP A 93 14.34 -3.55 5.72
C ASP A 93 15.78 -4.08 5.69
N ILE A 94 16.16 -4.68 4.56
CA ILE A 94 17.45 -5.31 4.35
C ILE A 94 18.20 -4.69 3.16
N ALA A 95 19.53 -4.61 3.25
CA ALA A 95 20.39 -4.27 2.13
C ALA A 95 21.02 -5.54 1.53
N SER A 96 21.47 -5.44 0.27
CA SER A 96 22.35 -6.45 -0.32
C SER A 96 23.74 -6.39 0.33
N LEU A 97 24.32 -7.55 0.68
CA LEU A 97 25.71 -7.67 1.14
C LEU A 97 26.64 -8.13 0.01
N SER A 98 26.25 -7.95 -1.26
CA SER A 98 27.10 -8.30 -2.40
C SER A 98 28.46 -7.58 -2.28
N GLY A 99 29.55 -8.34 -2.36
CA GLY A 99 30.92 -7.86 -2.13
C GLY A 99 31.47 -8.09 -0.72
N ASN A 100 30.66 -8.57 0.23
CA ASN A 100 31.13 -9.03 1.54
C ASN A 100 31.52 -10.53 1.50
N SER A 101 32.62 -10.89 2.16
CA SER A 101 33.19 -12.25 2.13
C SER A 101 33.03 -13.04 3.44
N ASP A 102 32.71 -12.38 4.55
CA ASP A 102 32.80 -12.93 5.90
C ASP A 102 31.45 -12.99 6.65
N VAL A 103 30.35 -12.69 5.96
CA VAL A 103 28.97 -12.84 6.46
C VAL A 103 28.24 -13.91 5.60
N PRO A 104 28.38 -15.21 5.92
CA PRO A 104 27.76 -16.27 5.15
C PRO A 104 26.23 -16.21 5.19
N VAL A 105 25.56 -16.52 4.07
CA VAL A 105 24.08 -16.57 3.97
C VAL A 105 23.44 -17.53 4.98
N SER A 106 24.17 -18.54 5.44
CA SER A 106 23.74 -19.52 6.44
C SER A 106 23.95 -19.07 7.89
N ALA A 107 24.65 -17.95 8.13
CA ALA A 107 24.91 -17.47 9.48
C ALA A 107 23.62 -16.95 10.14
N TRP A 108 23.46 -17.23 11.44
CA TRP A 108 22.26 -16.82 12.19
C TRP A 108 22.03 -15.31 12.20
N TYR A 109 23.12 -14.53 12.09
CA TYR A 109 23.10 -13.06 12.05
C TYR A 109 23.06 -12.47 10.63
N TYR A 110 23.01 -13.30 9.57
CA TYR A 110 23.09 -12.81 8.19
C TYR A 110 22.06 -11.68 7.93
N LYS A 111 20.80 -11.92 8.29
CA LYS A 111 19.72 -10.93 8.14
C LYS A 111 19.93 -9.69 9.01
N ASP A 112 20.47 -9.83 10.22
CA ASP A 112 20.73 -8.69 11.09
C ASP A 112 21.84 -7.80 10.56
N MET A 113 22.88 -8.37 9.94
CA MET A 113 23.91 -7.60 9.26
C MET A 113 23.33 -6.83 8.06
N GLN A 114 22.44 -7.45 7.28
CA GLN A 114 21.73 -6.77 6.19
C GLN A 114 20.89 -5.59 6.68
N LYS A 115 20.17 -5.76 7.79
CA LYS A 115 19.37 -4.71 8.42
C LYS A 115 20.23 -3.55 8.90
N SER A 116 21.33 -3.83 9.60
CA SER A 116 22.22 -2.78 10.11
C SER A 116 22.89 -1.97 8.99
N VAL A 117 23.17 -2.59 7.83
CA VAL A 117 23.62 -1.86 6.63
C VAL A 117 22.52 -0.96 6.08
N LYS A 118 21.28 -1.47 5.95
CA LYS A 118 20.14 -0.67 5.47
C LYS A 118 19.80 0.49 6.42
N MET A 119 19.87 0.27 7.74
CA MET A 119 19.69 1.30 8.76
C MET A 119 20.80 2.37 8.77
N GLY A 120 21.92 2.12 8.07
CA GLY A 120 23.11 2.97 8.12
C GLY A 120 23.85 2.92 9.46
N THR A 121 23.55 1.97 10.34
CA THR A 121 24.24 1.82 11.64
C THR A 121 25.60 1.14 11.47
N MET A 122 25.71 0.26 10.47
CA MET A 122 26.96 -0.34 10.01
C MET A 122 27.19 -0.04 8.53
N LYS A 123 28.45 0.17 8.13
CA LYS A 123 28.82 0.37 6.73
C LYS A 123 29.11 -0.99 6.08
N LEU A 124 28.65 -1.18 4.84
CA LEU A 124 29.03 -2.35 4.04
C LEU A 124 30.53 -2.30 3.71
N ASP A 125 31.24 -3.38 4.01
CA ASP A 125 32.66 -3.58 3.74
C ASP A 125 32.90 -5.02 3.26
N THR A 126 34.02 -5.25 2.58
CA THR A 126 34.51 -6.57 2.16
C THR A 126 34.67 -7.55 3.32
N ASN A 127 34.98 -7.03 4.53
CA ASN A 127 35.09 -7.78 5.77
C ASN A 127 34.42 -7.02 6.94
N MET A 128 33.23 -7.46 7.35
CA MET A 128 32.40 -6.79 8.37
C MET A 128 32.66 -7.29 9.80
N ARG A 129 33.40 -8.39 9.95
CA ARG A 129 33.86 -9.04 11.18
C ARG A 129 32.74 -9.36 12.17
N PRO A 130 31.66 -10.07 11.77
CA PRO A 130 30.48 -10.27 12.61
C PRO A 130 30.78 -11.03 13.92
N ASN A 131 31.77 -11.92 13.93
CA ASN A 131 32.13 -12.72 15.10
C ASN A 131 33.16 -12.04 16.03
N ASP A 132 33.76 -10.92 15.63
CA ASP A 132 34.75 -10.24 16.47
C ASP A 132 34.05 -9.57 17.66
N ASN A 133 34.69 -9.67 18.83
CA ASN A 133 34.28 -8.93 20.02
C ASN A 133 34.39 -7.44 19.75
N ILE A 134 33.28 -6.73 19.92
CA ILE A 134 33.16 -5.32 19.60
C ILE A 134 33.84 -4.45 20.64
N THR A 135 34.49 -3.38 20.19
CA THR A 135 35.04 -2.36 21.08
C THR A 135 33.96 -1.36 21.51
N ARG A 136 34.17 -0.68 22.64
CA ARG A 136 33.23 0.34 23.15
C ARG A 136 32.98 1.45 22.14
N GLN A 137 34.02 1.94 21.46
CA GLN A 137 33.86 3.00 20.44
C GLN A 137 33.05 2.56 19.23
N GLU A 138 33.15 1.29 18.81
CA GLU A 138 32.34 0.74 17.72
C GLU A 138 30.86 0.61 18.15
N ALA A 139 30.61 0.05 19.33
CA ALA A 139 29.25 -0.13 19.84
C ALA A 139 28.51 1.20 20.03
N PHE A 140 29.18 2.21 20.60
CA PHE A 140 28.60 3.55 20.77
C PHE A 140 28.39 4.25 19.44
N THR A 141 29.27 4.05 18.46
CA THR A 141 29.06 4.60 17.12
C THR A 141 27.83 3.99 16.43
N ILE A 142 27.61 2.68 16.58
CA ILE A 142 26.42 2.00 16.04
C ILE A 142 25.15 2.54 16.68
N LEU A 143 25.13 2.66 18.02
CA LEU A 143 23.97 3.19 18.75
C LEU A 143 23.75 4.68 18.47
N GLY A 144 24.80 5.49 18.41
CA GLY A 144 24.71 6.92 18.07
C GLY A 144 24.14 7.15 16.68
N ARG A 145 24.55 6.34 15.68
CA ARG A 145 23.93 6.35 14.34
C ARG A 145 22.47 5.91 14.36
N ALA A 146 22.13 4.94 15.21
CA ALA A 146 20.73 4.53 15.41
C ALA A 146 19.90 5.67 16.03
N LEU A 147 20.46 6.44 16.94
CA LEU A 147 19.81 7.59 17.58
C LEU A 147 19.91 8.91 16.79
N LYS A 148 20.53 8.90 15.59
CA LYS A 148 20.82 10.10 14.79
C LYS A 148 21.58 11.16 15.61
N MET A 149 22.67 10.73 16.24
CA MET A 149 23.57 11.55 17.05
C MET A 149 24.97 11.56 16.42
N ASP A 150 25.27 12.58 15.63
CA ASP A 150 26.53 12.75 14.91
C ASP A 150 27.13 14.18 15.01
N ASN A 151 26.55 15.03 15.87
CA ASN A 151 26.94 16.42 16.06
C ASN A 151 27.95 16.66 17.21
N GLY A 152 28.52 15.59 17.78
CA GLY A 152 29.57 15.71 18.79
C GLY A 152 30.96 15.88 18.17
N SER A 153 31.96 16.01 19.03
CA SER A 153 33.36 16.20 18.65
C SER A 153 34.32 15.59 19.66
N LYS A 154 35.62 15.60 19.34
CA LYS A 154 36.66 15.23 20.32
C LYS A 154 36.71 16.16 21.53
N ASN A 155 36.24 17.40 21.41
CA ASN A 155 36.22 18.35 22.52
C ASN A 155 35.18 17.96 23.58
N ASP A 156 34.05 17.40 23.15
CA ASP A 156 32.98 16.97 24.07
C ASP A 156 33.37 15.79 24.97
N ILE A 157 34.45 15.09 24.60
CA ILE A 157 35.04 14.00 25.38
C ILE A 157 36.40 14.35 25.97
N ALA A 158 36.89 15.58 25.79
CA ALA A 158 38.26 15.95 26.19
C ALA A 158 38.52 15.88 27.70
N SER A 159 37.47 15.89 28.52
CA SER A 159 37.56 15.72 29.97
C SER A 159 38.00 14.31 30.39
N PHE A 160 37.86 13.30 29.53
CA PHE A 160 38.27 11.93 29.80
C PHE A 160 39.76 11.72 29.50
N ASN A 161 40.47 11.06 30.42
CA ASN A 161 41.93 10.94 30.35
C ASN A 161 42.42 10.15 29.11
N ASP A 162 41.58 9.30 28.53
CA ASP A 162 41.86 8.47 27.36
C ASP A 162 41.10 8.93 26.10
N ALA A 163 40.58 10.16 26.08
CA ALA A 163 39.88 10.73 24.93
C ALA A 163 40.73 10.70 23.65
N SER A 164 42.05 10.84 23.77
CA SER A 164 43.00 10.74 22.65
C SER A 164 43.03 9.36 22.00
N GLN A 165 42.59 8.30 22.70
CA GLN A 165 42.51 6.95 22.16
C GLN A 165 41.24 6.71 21.33
N VAL A 166 40.26 7.62 21.38
CA VAL A 166 39.05 7.57 20.55
C VAL A 166 39.42 7.89 19.11
N ALA A 167 39.08 6.98 18.20
CA ALA A 167 39.31 7.19 16.78
C ALA A 167 38.47 8.37 16.24
N ASP A 168 39.00 9.10 15.25
CA ASP A 168 38.32 10.29 14.69
C ASP A 168 36.92 9.97 14.16
N TRP A 169 36.73 8.78 13.58
CA TRP A 169 35.44 8.32 13.07
C TRP A 169 34.40 8.04 14.18
N ALA A 170 34.83 7.79 15.42
CA ALA A 170 33.96 7.48 16.54
C ALA A 170 33.63 8.71 17.40
N ALA A 171 34.48 9.74 17.34
CA ALA A 171 34.37 10.93 18.16
C ALA A 171 33.02 11.67 18.04
N PRO A 172 32.40 11.82 16.84
CA PRO A 172 31.14 12.53 16.76
C PRO A 172 29.99 11.86 17.52
N ALA A 173 29.84 10.54 17.35
CA ALA A 173 28.79 9.78 18.03
C ALA A 173 29.07 9.66 19.54
N MET A 174 30.32 9.35 19.92
CA MET A 174 30.68 9.24 21.34
C MET A 174 30.56 10.58 22.06
N GLY A 175 30.99 11.69 21.46
CA GLY A 175 30.86 13.03 22.02
C GLY A 175 29.40 13.43 22.23
N ALA A 176 28.54 13.19 21.23
CA ALA A 176 27.12 13.48 21.35
C ALA A 176 26.46 12.65 22.48
N MET A 177 26.81 11.36 22.60
CA MET A 177 26.26 10.49 23.65
C MET A 177 26.79 10.79 25.06
N VAL A 178 28.03 11.29 25.19
CA VAL A 178 28.58 11.80 26.44
C VAL A 178 27.88 13.10 26.85
N LYS A 179 27.72 14.03 25.92
CA LYS A 179 27.03 15.32 26.14
C LYS A 179 25.57 15.12 26.56
N ALA A 180 24.89 14.13 25.98
CA ALA A 180 23.54 13.73 26.38
C ALA A 180 23.47 12.94 27.70
N GLY A 181 24.61 12.62 28.32
CA GLY A 181 24.68 11.90 29.60
C GLY A 181 24.41 10.40 29.52
N TYR A 182 24.28 9.83 28.31
CA TYR A 182 24.07 8.39 28.11
C TYR A 182 25.33 7.58 28.41
N ILE A 183 26.51 8.20 28.22
CA ILE A 183 27.83 7.65 28.53
C ILE A 183 28.48 8.51 29.61
N LYS A 184 28.82 7.89 30.75
CA LYS A 184 29.45 8.59 31.89
C LYS A 184 30.94 8.24 32.08
N GLY A 185 31.45 7.24 31.36
CA GLY A 185 32.78 6.67 31.58
C GLY A 185 32.91 5.95 32.92
N ASP A 186 34.08 5.37 33.18
CA ASP A 186 34.44 4.71 34.44
C ASP A 186 35.76 5.31 34.95
N ASN A 187 35.76 5.88 36.16
CA ASN A 187 36.91 6.58 36.75
C ASN A 187 37.59 7.59 35.80
N ASN A 188 36.78 8.41 35.13
CA ASN A 188 37.22 9.40 34.12
C ASN A 188 37.89 8.80 32.86
N LEU A 189 37.59 7.54 32.53
CA LEU A 189 38.04 6.85 31.32
C LEU A 189 36.84 6.38 30.48
N LEU A 190 36.92 6.53 29.15
CA LEU A 190 35.93 6.00 28.19
C LEU A 190 36.22 4.56 27.78
N ASN A 191 37.47 4.14 27.88
CA ASN A 191 38.05 2.86 27.48
C ASN A 191 37.68 2.47 26.03
N PRO A 192 37.91 3.32 25.02
CA PRO A 192 37.31 3.15 23.69
C PRO A 192 37.69 1.85 22.98
N LYS A 193 38.89 1.31 23.25
CA LYS A 193 39.39 0.05 22.66
C LYS A 193 39.04 -1.19 23.47
N ALA A 194 38.51 -1.04 24.69
CA ALA A 194 38.12 -2.18 25.52
C ALA A 194 36.91 -2.91 24.92
N LYS A 195 36.82 -4.22 25.16
CA LYS A 195 35.69 -5.03 24.73
C LYS A 195 34.46 -4.68 25.57
N MET A 196 33.30 -4.62 24.93
CA MET A 196 32.08 -4.18 25.58
C MET A 196 31.25 -5.38 26.05
N THR A 197 30.89 -5.42 27.33
CA THR A 197 30.09 -6.52 27.88
C THR A 197 28.59 -6.30 27.67
N ARG A 198 27.82 -7.38 27.82
CA ARG A 198 26.36 -7.39 27.75
C ARG A 198 25.70 -6.46 28.77
N ALA A 199 26.14 -6.52 30.02
CA ALA A 199 25.66 -5.65 31.10
C ALA A 199 25.95 -4.18 30.83
N GLN A 200 27.16 -3.86 30.36
CA GLN A 200 27.54 -2.48 30.03
C GLN A 200 26.69 -1.90 28.91
N PHE A 201 26.41 -2.69 27.85
CA PHE A 201 25.55 -2.21 26.77
C PHE A 201 24.10 -2.03 27.19
N ALA A 202 23.56 -2.96 27.99
CA ALA A 202 22.21 -2.84 28.53
C ALA A 202 22.04 -1.54 29.33
N VAL A 203 23.01 -1.17 30.16
CA VAL A 203 22.97 0.09 30.93
C VAL A 203 23.01 1.32 30.03
N VAL A 204 23.80 1.31 28.95
CA VAL A 204 23.82 2.44 28.01
C VAL A 204 22.50 2.55 27.24
N MET A 205 21.90 1.42 26.84
CA MET A 205 20.57 1.40 26.22
C MET A 205 19.49 1.92 27.16
N ASP A 206 19.52 1.52 28.44
CA ASP A 206 18.57 1.99 29.45
C ASP A 206 18.74 3.49 29.79
N ASN A 207 19.98 4.00 29.73
CA ASN A 207 20.22 5.44 29.86
C ASN A 207 19.67 6.22 28.65
N ALA A 208 19.76 5.64 27.45
CA ALA A 208 19.38 6.29 26.21
C ALA A 208 17.89 6.18 25.89
N ILE A 209 17.20 5.11 26.28
CA ILE A 209 15.78 4.87 25.99
C ILE A 209 15.11 4.26 27.22
N LYS A 210 14.11 4.95 27.78
CA LYS A 210 13.44 4.54 29.02
C LYS A 210 12.20 3.68 28.81
N GLN A 211 11.53 3.81 27.66
CA GLN A 211 10.34 3.01 27.36
C GLN A 211 10.30 2.61 25.89
N TYR A 212 9.93 1.35 25.62
CA TYR A 212 9.69 0.82 24.28
C TYR A 212 8.21 0.52 24.12
N ILE A 213 7.56 1.16 23.13
CA ILE A 213 6.20 0.88 22.71
C ILE A 213 6.29 -0.04 21.50
N THR A 214 6.01 -1.32 21.76
CA THR A 214 6.22 -2.43 20.80
C THR A 214 4.92 -3.08 20.33
N LYS A 215 3.76 -2.54 20.74
CA LYS A 215 2.43 -3.01 20.33
C LYS A 215 1.56 -1.85 19.83
N PRO A 216 0.76 -2.02 18.76
CA PRO A 216 -0.21 -1.01 18.32
C PRO A 216 -1.26 -0.72 19.38
N GLY A 217 -1.82 0.50 19.37
CA GLY A 217 -2.87 0.93 20.29
C GLY A 217 -2.71 2.36 20.79
N THR A 218 -3.66 2.81 21.62
CA THR A 218 -3.62 4.13 22.24
C THR A 218 -2.85 4.10 23.55
N VAL A 219 -1.92 5.03 23.73
CA VAL A 219 -1.08 5.20 24.92
C VAL A 219 -1.36 6.57 25.52
N THR A 220 -1.82 6.58 26.77
CA THR A 220 -2.19 7.79 27.53
C THR A 220 -1.22 8.13 28.65
N GLU A 221 -0.22 7.27 28.90
CA GLU A 221 0.82 7.47 29.93
C GLU A 221 2.17 6.98 29.40
N VAL A 222 3.23 7.73 29.71
CA VAL A 222 4.61 7.44 29.28
C VAL A 222 5.59 7.66 30.44
N ALA A 223 6.70 6.93 30.41
CA ALA A 223 7.79 7.10 31.37
C ALA A 223 8.49 8.47 31.19
N SER A 224 9.19 8.93 32.23
CA SER A 224 10.07 10.10 32.12
C SER A 224 11.38 9.71 31.43
N GLY A 225 11.79 10.46 30.40
CA GLY A 225 12.93 10.17 29.53
C GLY A 225 12.54 9.86 28.09
N ASN A 226 13.48 9.33 27.31
CA ASN A 226 13.27 9.09 25.89
C ASN A 226 12.34 7.89 25.65
N ILE A 227 11.43 8.04 24.70
CA ILE A 227 10.40 7.05 24.35
C ILE A 227 10.67 6.52 22.95
N MET A 228 10.63 5.21 22.79
CA MET A 228 10.86 4.52 21.53
C MET A 228 9.58 3.86 21.03
N ILE A 229 9.12 4.22 19.84
CA ILE A 229 8.01 3.55 19.16
C ILE A 229 8.58 2.77 17.97
N ASN A 230 8.48 1.45 18.01
CA ASN A 230 9.04 0.59 16.97
C ASN A 230 8.00 -0.27 16.24
N VAL A 231 6.71 0.04 16.40
CA VAL A 231 5.61 -0.57 15.66
C VAL A 231 4.59 0.48 15.23
N ALA A 232 4.02 0.31 14.04
CA ALA A 232 2.97 1.17 13.53
C ALA A 232 1.64 1.04 14.30
N GLY A 233 0.74 2.00 14.12
CA GLY A 233 -0.61 1.99 14.69
C GLY A 233 -0.65 2.40 16.16
N VAL A 234 0.34 3.15 16.61
CA VAL A 234 0.38 3.72 17.97
C VAL A 234 -0.22 5.12 17.93
N THR A 235 -1.11 5.43 18.88
CA THR A 235 -1.63 6.77 19.11
C THR A 235 -1.20 7.24 20.49
N LEU A 236 -0.41 8.31 20.56
CA LEU A 236 -0.10 9.00 21.81
C LEU A 236 -1.19 10.05 22.07
N GLU A 237 -1.92 9.90 23.17
CA GLU A 237 -3.14 10.67 23.46
C GLU A 237 -2.99 11.41 24.80
N ASN A 238 -2.97 12.74 24.78
CA ASN A 238 -2.86 13.59 25.97
C ASN A 238 -1.60 13.35 26.84
N VAL A 239 -0.47 12.99 26.22
CA VAL A 239 0.77 12.66 26.95
C VAL A 239 1.76 13.82 26.95
N THR A 240 2.59 13.92 28.00
CA THR A 240 3.78 14.79 28.01
C THR A 240 5.05 13.95 28.10
N ILE A 241 5.89 14.00 27.07
CA ILE A 241 7.20 13.35 27.01
C ILE A 241 8.26 14.35 27.44
N ARG A 242 9.06 13.99 28.44
CA ARG A 242 10.22 14.77 28.92
C ARG A 242 11.50 14.05 28.49
N GLY A 243 11.91 14.29 27.25
CA GLY A 243 12.96 13.57 26.54
C GLY A 243 12.64 13.45 25.04
N ASP A 244 13.50 12.75 24.31
CA ASP A 244 13.33 12.50 22.88
C ASP A 244 12.17 11.50 22.62
N LEU A 245 11.32 11.80 21.63
CA LEU A 245 10.43 10.82 21.03
C LEU A 245 11.12 10.23 19.79
N ILE A 246 11.42 8.94 19.84
CA ILE A 246 12.13 8.22 18.78
C ILE A 246 11.14 7.29 18.09
N ILE A 247 10.97 7.50 16.79
CA ILE A 247 10.15 6.68 15.90
C ILE A 247 11.10 5.78 15.10
N GLY A 248 11.10 4.49 15.41
CA GLY A 248 12.02 3.50 14.86
C GLY A 248 11.63 2.98 13.47
N ASP A 249 12.58 2.27 12.84
CA ASP A 249 12.41 1.69 11.50
C ASP A 249 11.27 0.65 11.43
N GLY A 250 10.84 0.10 12.57
CA GLY A 250 9.72 -0.84 12.66
C GLY A 250 8.33 -0.26 12.40
N ILE A 251 8.20 1.07 12.24
CA ILE A 251 6.98 1.67 11.68
C ILE A 251 6.79 1.25 10.21
N GLY A 252 7.88 1.11 9.44
CA GLY A 252 7.82 0.85 8.01
C GLY A 252 6.92 1.86 7.28
N ASN A 253 5.89 1.37 6.60
CA ASN A 253 4.90 2.19 5.87
C ASN A 253 3.66 2.56 6.72
N GLY A 254 3.63 2.23 8.00
CA GLY A 254 2.54 2.57 8.90
C GLY A 254 2.67 3.97 9.50
N THR A 255 1.78 4.32 10.43
CA THR A 255 1.75 5.65 11.04
C THR A 255 1.75 5.59 12.57
N VAL A 256 2.23 6.68 13.19
CA VAL A 256 2.12 7.00 14.61
C VAL A 256 1.31 8.30 14.72
N ASN A 257 0.25 8.30 15.51
CA ASN A 257 -0.58 9.48 15.71
C ASN A 257 -0.20 10.19 17.01
N LEU A 258 0.03 11.49 16.96
CA LEU A 258 0.26 12.37 18.10
C LEU A 258 -0.97 13.24 18.27
N ASN A 259 -1.78 12.96 19.28
CA ASN A 259 -3.00 13.70 19.56
C ASN A 259 -2.91 14.38 20.93
N ASN A 260 -2.83 15.71 20.92
CA ASN A 260 -2.61 16.54 22.11
C ASN A 260 -1.38 16.08 22.93
N ALA A 261 -0.29 15.71 22.24
CA ALA A 261 0.95 15.29 22.87
C ALA A 261 1.90 16.48 23.05
N LYS A 262 2.62 16.55 24.17
CA LYS A 262 3.67 17.55 24.41
C LYS A 262 5.03 16.88 24.48
N ILE A 263 5.94 17.18 23.57
CA ILE A 263 7.31 16.65 23.55
C ILE A 263 8.25 17.75 24.01
N ILE A 264 9.01 17.51 25.08
CA ILE A 264 10.04 18.40 25.63
C ILE A 264 11.38 17.70 25.40
N GLY A 265 11.89 17.81 24.17
CA GLY A 265 13.00 17.02 23.61
C GLY A 265 12.90 16.90 22.08
N ARG A 266 13.75 16.08 21.45
CA ARG A 266 13.77 15.93 19.98
C ARG A 266 12.72 14.93 19.50
N LEU A 267 12.12 15.19 18.34
CA LEU A 267 11.40 14.17 17.57
C LEU A 267 12.36 13.54 16.55
N VAL A 268 12.76 12.29 16.77
CA VAL A 268 13.68 11.55 15.89
C VAL A 268 12.88 10.54 15.08
N VAL A 269 12.70 10.78 13.78
CA VAL A 269 12.04 9.83 12.87
C VAL A 269 13.07 9.08 12.05
N ARG A 270 13.02 7.74 12.08
CA ARG A 270 13.84 6.89 11.23
C ARG A 270 12.98 6.27 10.12
N GLY A 271 13.46 6.43 8.87
CA GLY A 271 12.75 6.05 7.64
C GLY A 271 12.85 7.16 6.59
N GLU A 272 12.82 6.81 5.30
CA GLU A 272 12.91 7.78 4.17
C GLU A 272 11.62 8.61 3.95
N ARG A 273 10.69 8.60 4.92
CA ARG A 273 9.35 9.20 4.82
C ARG A 273 9.03 10.06 6.04
N ILE A 274 8.69 11.34 5.79
CA ILE A 274 8.30 12.30 6.83
C ILE A 274 6.81 12.21 7.20
N ASP A 275 6.01 11.39 6.50
CA ASP A 275 4.56 11.25 6.68
C ASP A 275 4.13 10.09 7.60
N SER A 276 5.08 9.44 8.28
CA SER A 276 4.81 8.38 9.25
C SER A 276 4.31 8.90 10.61
N VAL A 277 4.37 10.21 10.85
CA VAL A 277 3.86 10.85 12.08
C VAL A 277 2.71 11.77 11.72
N ILE A 278 1.51 11.45 12.20
CA ILE A 278 0.31 12.27 12.03
C ILE A 278 0.11 13.09 13.29
N VAL A 279 0.13 14.41 13.17
CA VAL A 279 -0.07 15.33 14.28
C VAL A 279 -1.50 15.87 14.25
N SER A 280 -2.21 15.77 15.38
CA SER A 280 -3.54 16.33 15.58
C SER A 280 -3.69 16.98 16.96
N GLY A 281 -4.71 17.84 17.11
CA GLY A 281 -4.96 18.59 18.34
C GLY A 281 -3.86 19.62 18.66
N ASP A 282 -3.81 20.08 19.91
CA ASP A 282 -2.82 21.05 20.41
C ASP A 282 -1.47 20.38 20.74
N THR A 283 -0.97 19.54 19.84
CA THR A 283 0.33 18.87 20.01
C THR A 283 1.47 19.89 19.91
N ILE A 284 2.38 19.91 20.90
CA ILE A 284 3.50 20.85 21.01
C ILE A 284 4.82 20.08 21.00
N ILE A 285 5.79 20.54 20.21
CA ILE A 285 7.17 20.04 20.22
C ILE A 285 8.07 21.21 20.66
N GLU A 286 8.60 21.13 21.88
CA GLU A 286 9.55 22.07 22.49
C GLU A 286 10.93 21.39 22.54
N GLU A 287 11.97 21.96 21.94
CA GLU A 287 13.33 21.42 22.10
C GLU A 287 13.89 21.75 23.50
N ASP A 288 14.49 20.76 24.15
CA ASP A 288 15.12 20.88 25.49
C ASP A 288 16.47 21.62 25.41
N PRO A 289 16.80 22.59 26.30
CA PRO A 289 17.91 23.55 26.12
C PRO A 289 19.34 23.03 26.32
N ILE A 290 19.59 21.71 26.26
CA ILE A 290 20.91 21.15 26.61
C ILE A 290 21.57 20.54 25.37
N GLY A 291 22.19 21.41 24.55
CA GLY A 291 23.34 21.02 23.71
C GLY A 291 23.37 21.51 22.26
N GLU A 292 23.49 22.82 22.03
CA GLU A 292 23.79 23.51 20.75
C GLU A 292 25.02 22.90 20.00
N LYS A 293 25.16 22.87 18.66
CA LYS A 293 24.90 23.81 17.54
C LYS A 293 24.71 23.03 16.19
N GLU A 294 24.10 23.50 15.09
CA GLU A 294 23.85 24.86 14.58
C GLU A 294 22.77 24.88 13.44
N ASN A 295 21.79 25.78 13.53
CA ASN A 295 21.51 26.88 12.57
C ASN A 295 20.39 27.82 13.08
N PRO A 296 20.35 29.10 12.66
CA PRO A 296 20.37 30.25 13.57
C PRO A 296 19.00 30.88 13.88
N LEU A 297 18.81 31.32 15.12
CA LEU A 297 17.83 32.35 15.51
C LEU A 297 18.46 33.28 16.56
N ILE A 298 18.58 34.57 16.23
CA ILE A 298 19.21 35.62 17.03
C ILE A 298 18.14 36.32 17.88
N HIS A 299 18.31 36.38 19.20
CA HIS A 299 17.66 37.39 20.06
C HIS A 299 18.72 38.04 20.95
N GLY A 300 18.96 39.34 20.76
CA GLY A 300 19.92 40.10 21.56
C GLY A 300 19.55 41.58 21.65
N LYS A 301 19.52 42.09 22.88
CA LYS A 301 19.25 43.49 23.26
C LYS A 301 20.48 44.37 23.00
N ILE A 302 20.27 45.55 22.43
CA ILE A 302 21.32 46.58 22.26
C ILE A 302 21.36 47.47 23.50
N VAL A 303 22.53 47.67 24.10
CA VAL A 303 22.82 48.77 25.03
C VAL A 303 23.98 49.55 24.43
N ALA A 304 23.74 50.79 24.03
CA ALA A 304 24.79 51.71 23.60
C ALA A 304 25.24 52.56 24.79
N THR A 305 26.54 52.62 25.04
CA THR A 305 27.15 53.65 25.89
C THR A 305 27.71 54.75 25.01
N GLU A 306 27.18 55.96 25.21
CA GLU A 306 27.62 57.28 24.74
C GLU A 306 27.31 57.70 23.29
N ILE A 307 26.25 58.51 23.14
CA ILE A 307 26.13 59.53 22.10
C ILE A 307 26.32 60.88 22.80
N ASN A 308 27.35 61.64 22.44
CA ASN A 308 27.52 63.00 22.94
C ASN A 308 26.53 63.96 22.26
N ALA A 309 26.01 64.93 23.03
CA ALA A 309 25.02 65.89 22.55
C ALA A 309 25.55 66.75 21.39
N GLY A 310 24.87 66.69 20.24
CA GLY A 310 25.12 67.58 19.09
C GLY A 310 25.60 66.94 17.78
N GLN A 311 25.78 65.61 17.69
CA GLN A 311 26.15 64.96 16.43
C GLN A 311 24.95 64.71 15.50
N THR A 312 25.12 64.99 14.20
CA THR A 312 24.15 64.67 13.14
C THR A 312 24.34 63.23 12.65
N LEU A 313 23.24 62.47 12.50
CA LEU A 313 23.18 61.02 12.22
C LEU A 313 23.83 60.52 10.90
N ALA A 314 24.44 61.40 10.11
CA ALA A 314 25.10 61.02 8.86
C ALA A 314 26.59 60.67 9.04
N GLU A 315 27.22 61.09 10.15
CA GLU A 315 28.66 60.91 10.37
C GLU A 315 28.95 60.35 11.76
N SER A 316 28.70 59.06 11.94
CA SER A 316 29.27 58.32 13.06
C SER A 316 29.46 56.86 12.68
N THR A 317 30.69 56.38 12.85
CA THR A 317 30.94 54.94 12.86
C THR A 317 30.48 54.44 14.22
N LEU A 318 29.41 53.66 14.28
CA LEU A 318 29.10 52.88 15.48
C LEU A 318 30.12 51.74 15.54
N SER A 319 31.26 51.98 16.19
CA SER A 319 32.16 50.92 16.59
C SER A 319 31.75 50.47 18.00
N GLY A 320 31.07 49.33 18.05
CA GLY A 320 30.82 48.61 19.29
C GLY A 320 31.48 47.25 19.21
N THR A 321 31.86 46.71 20.36
CA THR A 321 32.28 45.31 20.47
C THR A 321 31.04 44.45 20.24
N PHE A 322 30.93 43.83 19.07
CA PHE A 322 29.87 42.86 18.85
C PHE A 322 30.21 41.69 19.75
N LYS A 323 29.30 41.34 20.64
CA LYS A 323 29.42 40.08 21.34
C LYS A 323 28.47 39.13 20.67
N ASN A 324 28.99 37.98 20.24
CA ASN A 324 28.11 36.88 19.92
C ASN A 324 27.33 36.48 21.18
N SER A 325 26.35 35.59 21.06
CA SER A 325 25.57 35.12 22.21
C SER A 325 26.40 34.43 23.31
N LEU A 326 27.70 34.21 23.12
CA LEU A 326 28.64 33.69 24.12
C LEU A 326 29.39 34.80 24.89
N GLY A 327 29.15 36.07 24.59
CA GLY A 327 29.83 37.20 25.24
C GLY A 327 31.21 37.53 24.66
N GLU A 328 31.61 36.88 23.57
CA GLU A 328 32.93 37.06 22.94
C GLU A 328 32.89 38.15 21.89
N VAL A 329 33.92 39.00 21.94
CA VAL A 329 34.15 40.10 21.00
C VAL A 329 34.36 39.54 19.58
N VAL A 330 33.43 39.84 18.70
CA VAL A 330 33.53 39.65 17.26
C VAL A 330 33.79 41.02 16.64
N ASP A 331 34.83 41.11 15.82
CA ASP A 331 35.08 42.32 15.04
C ASP A 331 34.06 42.42 13.92
N GLY A 332 33.18 43.41 14.04
CA GLY A 332 32.26 43.83 12.99
C GLY A 332 32.36 45.34 12.86
N LYS A 333 32.32 45.85 11.63
CA LYS A 333 32.28 47.29 11.36
C LYS A 333 31.03 47.57 10.55
N LEU A 334 30.14 48.40 11.10
CA LEU A 334 29.00 48.93 10.35
C LEU A 334 29.39 50.28 9.74
N SER A 335 29.30 50.38 8.42
CA SER A 335 29.42 51.64 7.69
C SER A 335 28.38 51.66 6.57
N TRP A 336 27.72 52.79 6.36
CA TRP A 336 26.72 52.98 5.32
C TRP A 336 27.17 54.04 4.29
N ALA A 337 26.74 53.88 3.04
CA ALA A 337 26.77 54.91 2.00
C ALA A 337 25.47 54.82 1.16
N THR A 338 24.84 55.95 0.88
CA THR A 338 23.67 56.09 0.00
C THR A 338 24.08 56.18 -1.48
N PRO A 339 23.21 55.87 -2.48
CA PRO A 339 22.13 54.90 -2.54
C PRO A 339 22.38 53.91 -3.71
N LYS A 340 23.26 52.92 -3.50
CA LYS A 340 23.37 51.68 -4.29
C LYS A 340 23.95 50.59 -3.40
N THR A 341 23.24 49.47 -3.34
CA THR A 341 23.45 48.33 -2.43
C THR A 341 24.66 47.48 -2.83
N ILE A 342 25.55 47.15 -1.89
CA ILE A 342 26.40 45.93 -1.91
C ILE A 342 26.46 45.46 -0.43
N VAL A 343 25.75 44.40 -0.01
CA VAL A 343 26.03 42.96 -0.11
C VAL A 343 27.37 42.55 0.53
N ALA A 344 27.29 41.95 1.72
CA ALA A 344 28.24 40.91 2.09
C ALA A 344 27.48 39.58 2.06
N GLU A 345 27.87 38.70 1.15
CA GLU A 345 27.28 37.37 0.99
C GLU A 345 27.82 36.44 2.08
N THR A 346 26.91 35.94 2.92
CA THR A 346 26.87 34.52 3.32
C THR A 346 25.50 34.23 3.92
N GLY A 347 24.76 33.28 3.37
CA GLY A 347 23.64 32.62 4.06
C GLY A 347 22.22 33.21 3.89
N GLY A 348 21.96 34.10 2.93
CA GLY A 348 20.58 34.33 2.46
C GLY A 348 19.64 35.18 3.34
N PHE A 349 20.16 36.06 4.21
CA PHE A 349 19.32 37.02 4.97
C PHE A 349 19.68 38.48 4.64
N ALA A 350 18.66 39.36 4.54
CA ALA A 350 18.80 40.80 4.37
C ALA A 350 18.25 41.56 5.60
N TRP A 351 18.95 42.60 6.04
CA TRP A 351 18.60 43.38 7.23
C TRP A 351 18.30 44.83 6.83
N ILE A 352 17.15 45.38 7.24
CA ILE A 352 16.73 46.75 6.93
C ILE A 352 16.42 47.48 8.24
N PHE A 353 16.96 48.69 8.40
CA PHE A 353 16.66 49.60 9.51
C PHE A 353 15.78 50.75 9.04
N THR A 354 14.67 51.01 9.73
CA THR A 354 13.83 52.20 9.53
C THR A 354 13.50 52.82 10.89
N PRO A 355 13.94 54.06 11.20
CA PRO A 355 13.67 54.68 12.49
C PRO A 355 12.31 55.37 12.48
N THR A 356 11.41 55.00 13.38
CA THR A 356 10.16 55.76 13.61
C THR A 356 10.01 56.16 15.07
N ASP A 357 10.01 57.49 15.23
CA ASP A 357 9.45 58.35 16.27
C ASP A 357 10.26 58.77 17.50
N THR A 358 10.12 60.07 17.79
CA THR A 358 11.15 60.99 18.31
C THR A 358 10.92 61.51 19.73
N THR A 359 10.45 60.70 20.68
CA THR A 359 10.06 61.24 22.02
C THR A 359 10.58 60.52 23.27
N ILE A 360 11.58 59.63 23.18
CA ILE A 360 12.09 58.89 24.36
C ILE A 360 13.58 59.15 24.61
N TYR A 361 13.97 60.42 24.69
CA TYR A 361 15.28 60.83 25.20
C TYR A 361 15.18 61.20 26.68
N ASN A 362 15.81 60.42 27.55
CA ASN A 362 15.96 60.78 28.96
C ASN A 362 17.18 61.69 29.12
N VAL A 363 16.93 62.99 29.30
CA VAL A 363 17.95 64.04 29.33
C VAL A 363 18.89 63.93 30.55
N ILE A 364 18.49 63.21 31.61
CA ILE A 364 19.31 63.08 32.83
C ILE A 364 20.37 61.98 32.68
N THR A 365 20.09 60.92 31.92
CA THR A 365 21.01 59.77 31.77
C THR A 365 21.65 59.66 30.38
N GLY A 366 21.25 60.49 29.42
CA GLY A 366 21.81 60.48 28.06
C GLY A 366 21.45 59.23 27.25
N THR A 367 20.40 58.49 27.63
CA THR A 367 20.02 57.22 27.00
C THR A 367 18.71 57.35 26.21
N VAL A 368 18.71 56.83 24.97
CA VAL A 368 17.49 56.53 24.19
C VAL A 368 17.19 55.04 24.33
N THR A 369 15.96 54.70 24.68
CA THR A 369 15.48 53.30 24.65
C THR A 369 14.70 53.09 23.37
N VAL A 370 15.23 52.29 22.45
CA VAL A 370 14.48 51.80 21.29
C VAL A 370 13.93 50.43 21.64
N THR A 371 12.60 50.31 21.71
CA THR A 371 11.94 49.01 21.86
C THR A 371 11.83 48.36 20.49
N ALA A 372 12.59 47.29 20.24
CA ALA A 372 12.32 46.41 19.12
C ALA A 372 11.11 45.53 19.48
N ILE A 373 9.94 45.89 18.96
CA ILE A 373 8.76 45.03 19.06
C ILE A 373 8.82 44.08 17.86
N ALA A 374 8.98 42.78 18.12
CA ALA A 374 8.69 41.74 17.12
C ALA A 374 7.17 41.63 16.99
N THR A 375 6.55 42.61 16.32
CA THR A 375 5.18 42.49 15.87
C THR A 375 5.23 41.78 14.53
N ILE A 376 4.44 40.71 14.33
CA ILE A 376 4.09 40.26 12.98
C ILE A 376 3.26 41.40 12.38
N VAL A 377 3.95 42.34 11.73
CA VAL A 377 3.33 43.32 10.87
C VAL A 377 3.38 42.75 9.47
N LEU A 378 2.24 42.26 9.00
CA LEU A 378 2.02 42.05 7.58
C LEU A 378 1.93 43.42 6.91
N THR A 379 3.05 43.95 6.44
CA THR A 379 3.13 45.05 5.46
C THR A 379 4.33 44.82 4.52
N PRO A 380 4.23 45.28 3.27
CA PRO A 380 4.37 44.45 2.08
C PRO A 380 5.83 44.18 1.70
N ILE A 381 6.09 42.92 1.41
CA ILE A 381 7.28 42.42 0.72
C ILE A 381 7.49 43.24 -0.56
N THR A 382 8.69 43.77 -0.75
CA THR A 382 9.10 44.24 -2.09
C THR A 382 9.11 43.00 -3.00
N PRO A 383 8.49 43.05 -4.20
CA PRO A 383 8.16 41.85 -4.94
C PRO A 383 9.40 41.02 -5.26
N ILE A 384 9.38 39.74 -4.90
CA ILE A 384 10.15 38.73 -5.62
C ILE A 384 9.80 38.95 -7.10
N ALA A 385 10.79 39.13 -7.97
CA ALA A 385 10.53 39.34 -9.39
C ALA A 385 9.58 38.25 -9.89
N GLU A 386 8.35 38.64 -10.23
CA GLU A 386 7.24 37.70 -10.47
C GLU A 386 7.46 36.86 -11.73
N PHE A 387 8.38 37.30 -12.59
CA PHE A 387 8.84 36.69 -13.81
C PHE A 387 10.38 36.76 -13.90
N ALA A 388 11.00 35.91 -14.71
CA ALA A 388 12.46 35.83 -14.85
C ALA A 388 13.09 37.05 -15.56
N GLY A 389 12.28 38.01 -16.00
CA GLY A 389 12.65 39.24 -16.69
C GLY A 389 11.51 39.73 -17.59
N GLY A 390 11.76 40.84 -18.29
CA GLY A 390 10.77 41.50 -19.17
C GLY A 390 9.84 42.44 -18.41
N ASN A 391 9.12 43.29 -19.15
CA ASN A 391 8.16 44.27 -18.60
C ASN A 391 6.72 44.06 -19.08
N GLY A 392 6.46 42.96 -19.81
CA GLY A 392 5.12 42.58 -20.28
C GLY A 392 4.64 43.34 -21.52
N THR A 393 5.48 44.18 -22.14
CA THR A 393 5.19 44.81 -23.43
C THR A 393 5.46 43.86 -24.59
N ILE A 394 4.98 44.17 -25.80
CA ILE A 394 5.22 43.36 -27.00
C ILE A 394 6.72 43.27 -27.33
N SER A 395 7.47 44.37 -27.13
CA SER A 395 8.92 44.43 -27.41
C SER A 395 9.77 43.80 -26.30
N ASP A 396 9.24 43.64 -25.10
CA ASP A 396 9.93 43.05 -23.95
C ASP A 396 8.96 42.24 -23.08
N PRO A 397 8.49 41.07 -23.58
CA PRO A 397 7.50 40.24 -22.89
C PRO A 397 8.07 39.64 -21.60
N TYR A 398 7.20 39.36 -20.63
CA TYR A 398 7.58 38.69 -19.40
C TYR A 398 8.11 37.27 -19.68
N LYS A 399 9.24 36.93 -19.06
CA LYS A 399 9.92 35.64 -19.23
C LYS A 399 9.41 34.61 -18.23
N VAL A 400 8.88 33.50 -18.73
CA VAL A 400 8.29 32.42 -17.94
C VAL A 400 9.20 31.19 -18.03
N ALA A 401 9.85 30.84 -16.92
CA ALA A 401 10.86 29.79 -16.86
C ALA A 401 10.50 28.63 -15.91
N ASN A 402 9.44 28.75 -15.12
CA ASN A 402 9.02 27.71 -14.18
C ASN A 402 7.53 27.79 -13.86
N THR A 403 7.06 26.78 -13.12
CA THR A 403 5.66 26.58 -12.73
C THR A 403 5.08 27.75 -11.96
N LYS A 404 5.84 28.38 -11.05
CA LYS A 404 5.33 29.51 -10.26
C LYS A 404 5.16 30.76 -11.12
N GLN A 405 6.05 31.00 -12.07
CA GLN A 405 5.94 32.11 -13.00
C GLN A 405 4.78 31.90 -13.99
N LEU A 406 4.54 30.67 -14.45
CA LEU A 406 3.37 30.35 -15.27
C LEU A 406 2.07 30.55 -14.49
N ASP A 407 2.06 30.15 -13.22
CA ASP A 407 0.95 30.42 -12.30
C ASP A 407 0.69 31.94 -12.15
N ASN A 408 1.74 32.76 -12.06
CA ASN A 408 1.62 34.22 -11.94
C ASN A 408 1.02 34.90 -13.19
N VAL A 409 1.04 34.27 -14.37
CA VAL A 409 0.42 34.81 -15.60
C VAL A 409 -1.06 35.14 -15.39
N ARG A 410 -1.76 34.39 -14.52
CA ARG A 410 -3.18 34.63 -14.21
C ARG A 410 -3.47 36.02 -13.62
N ASN A 411 -2.45 36.69 -13.10
CA ASN A 411 -2.55 38.03 -12.52
C ASN A 411 -2.32 39.15 -13.55
N TYR A 412 -1.89 38.81 -14.77
CA TYR A 412 -1.43 39.75 -15.81
C TYR A 412 -2.06 39.45 -17.18
N LEU A 413 -3.38 39.33 -17.19
CA LEU A 413 -4.15 38.81 -18.31
C LEU A 413 -4.08 39.64 -19.61
N ASP A 414 -3.65 40.90 -19.54
CA ASP A 414 -3.51 41.83 -20.66
C ASP A 414 -2.07 41.97 -21.18
N LYS A 415 -1.10 41.25 -20.58
CA LYS A 415 0.33 41.37 -20.87
C LYS A 415 0.87 40.30 -21.83
N ASN A 416 2.11 40.48 -22.26
CA ASN A 416 2.78 39.62 -23.22
C ASN A 416 3.84 38.76 -22.52
N PHE A 417 3.91 37.48 -22.88
CA PHE A 417 4.74 36.47 -22.23
C PHE A 417 5.51 35.64 -23.26
N ILE A 418 6.72 35.25 -22.89
CA ILE A 418 7.53 34.28 -23.62
C ILE A 418 8.08 33.23 -22.68
N GLN A 419 7.92 31.96 -23.05
CA GLN A 419 8.48 30.84 -22.32
C GLN A 419 9.97 30.70 -22.62
N THR A 420 10.78 30.44 -21.59
CA THR A 420 12.24 30.34 -21.72
C THR A 420 12.80 29.01 -21.20
N ALA A 421 11.94 28.09 -20.77
CA ALA A 421 12.30 26.74 -20.33
C ALA A 421 11.08 25.82 -20.42
N ASP A 422 11.29 24.50 -20.43
CA ASP A 422 10.19 23.54 -20.22
C ASP A 422 9.59 23.72 -18.82
N ILE A 423 8.27 23.61 -18.70
CA ILE A 423 7.53 23.84 -17.46
C ILE A 423 6.78 22.57 -17.07
N ASP A 424 7.08 22.04 -15.90
CA ASP A 424 6.46 20.83 -15.37
C ASP A 424 5.37 21.19 -14.34
N LEU A 425 4.11 20.90 -14.69
CA LEU A 425 2.92 21.09 -13.87
C LEU A 425 2.56 19.86 -13.04
N SER A 426 3.33 18.76 -13.09
CA SER A 426 3.05 17.55 -12.31
C SER A 426 3.11 17.74 -10.79
N TYR A 427 3.75 18.83 -10.33
CA TYR A 427 3.92 19.17 -8.90
C TYR A 427 3.26 20.51 -8.50
N THR A 428 2.23 20.98 -9.21
CA THR A 428 1.65 22.32 -8.97
C THR A 428 1.26 22.56 -7.50
N PRO A 429 1.85 23.58 -6.82
CA PRO A 429 1.44 24.01 -5.50
C PRO A 429 0.08 24.71 -5.55
N GLY A 430 -0.88 24.26 -4.72
CA GLY A 430 -2.26 24.77 -4.62
C GLY A 430 -3.24 23.93 -5.47
N ASP A 431 -4.31 23.32 -4.96
CA ASP A 431 -5.17 23.64 -3.82
C ASP A 431 -5.89 22.37 -3.37
N THR A 432 -6.61 22.44 -2.26
CA THR A 432 -7.54 21.41 -1.73
C THR A 432 -8.68 21.00 -2.68
N ASP A 433 -8.70 21.51 -3.92
CA ASP A 433 -9.77 21.41 -4.95
C ASP A 433 -9.31 20.77 -6.29
N GLY A 434 -8.29 19.89 -6.27
CA GLY A 434 -8.07 18.93 -7.37
C GLY A 434 -7.26 19.40 -8.59
N GLY A 435 -6.25 20.27 -8.46
CA GLY A 435 -5.26 20.55 -9.52
C GLY A 435 -5.31 21.96 -10.16
N TRP A 436 -4.72 22.13 -11.35
CA TRP A 436 -4.45 23.42 -11.99
C TRP A 436 -5.68 24.34 -12.08
N ASN A 437 -5.51 25.62 -11.73
CA ASN A 437 -6.51 26.66 -11.97
C ASN A 437 -6.28 27.30 -13.34
N PRO A 438 -7.26 27.33 -14.26
CA PRO A 438 -7.09 27.94 -15.58
C PRO A 438 -6.64 29.40 -15.54
N ILE A 439 -5.81 29.83 -16.50
CA ILE A 439 -5.45 31.23 -16.71
C ILE A 439 -6.60 31.93 -17.44
N GLY A 440 -7.19 32.93 -16.80
CA GLY A 440 -8.38 33.61 -17.29
C GLY A 440 -9.66 32.74 -17.23
N ASN A 441 -10.81 33.39 -17.34
CA ASN A 441 -12.13 32.76 -17.37
C ASN A 441 -13.12 33.63 -18.16
N GLU A 442 -14.39 33.22 -18.26
CA GLU A 442 -15.39 33.93 -19.07
C GLU A 442 -15.64 35.39 -18.64
N SER A 443 -15.45 35.74 -17.36
CA SER A 443 -15.62 37.12 -16.87
C SER A 443 -14.32 37.93 -16.85
N LYS A 444 -13.17 37.27 -16.76
CA LYS A 444 -11.83 37.86 -16.82
C LYS A 444 -10.98 37.09 -17.83
N GLN A 445 -11.15 37.44 -19.10
CA GLN A 445 -10.50 36.76 -20.21
C GLN A 445 -9.01 37.13 -20.31
N PHE A 446 -8.18 36.20 -20.76
CA PHE A 446 -6.80 36.49 -21.16
C PHE A 446 -6.81 37.22 -22.51
N THR A 447 -6.38 38.48 -22.56
CA THR A 447 -6.38 39.33 -23.78
C THR A 447 -4.98 39.62 -24.32
N GLY A 448 -3.93 39.27 -23.57
CA GLY A 448 -2.53 39.43 -23.93
C GLY A 448 -2.00 38.37 -24.90
N SER A 449 -0.68 38.19 -24.94
CA SER A 449 -0.04 37.17 -25.78
C SER A 449 0.85 36.23 -24.97
N TYR A 450 0.84 34.94 -25.31
CA TYR A 450 1.74 33.94 -24.71
C TYR A 450 2.40 33.14 -25.83
N ASN A 451 3.73 33.22 -25.91
CA ASN A 451 4.55 32.47 -26.86
C ASN A 451 5.33 31.35 -26.13
N GLY A 452 5.03 30.09 -26.44
CA GLY A 452 5.72 28.93 -25.88
C GLY A 452 7.11 28.67 -26.46
N ASP A 453 7.48 29.39 -27.53
CA ASP A 453 8.75 29.23 -28.26
C ASP A 453 9.02 27.76 -28.64
N VAL A 454 10.15 27.18 -28.23
CA VAL A 454 10.50 25.77 -28.49
C VAL A 454 10.16 24.84 -27.32
N TYR A 455 9.60 25.38 -26.24
CA TYR A 455 9.47 24.70 -24.95
C TYR A 455 8.10 24.05 -24.76
N LYS A 456 8.04 23.12 -23.79
CA LYS A 456 6.86 22.30 -23.49
C LYS A 456 6.30 22.61 -22.12
N ILE A 457 5.01 22.36 -21.97
CA ILE A 457 4.31 22.33 -20.68
C ILE A 457 3.85 20.89 -20.44
N ILE A 458 4.27 20.29 -19.33
CA ILE A 458 4.13 18.85 -19.07
C ILE A 458 3.25 18.64 -17.83
N GLY A 459 2.41 17.60 -17.82
CA GLY A 459 1.77 17.11 -16.60
C GLY A 459 0.57 17.93 -16.10
N LEU A 460 -0.12 18.66 -16.99
CA LEU A 460 -1.32 19.43 -16.62
C LEU A 460 -2.43 18.51 -16.10
N THR A 461 -2.72 18.57 -14.81
CA THR A 461 -3.81 17.79 -14.18
C THR A 461 -4.90 18.71 -13.60
N MET A 462 -6.16 18.43 -13.94
CA MET A 462 -7.34 19.10 -13.40
C MET A 462 -8.44 18.09 -13.11
N ALA A 463 -8.79 17.88 -11.86
CA ALA A 463 -9.89 17.06 -11.39
C ALA A 463 -10.96 17.95 -10.77
N LYS A 464 -11.72 18.66 -11.62
CA LYS A 464 -12.74 19.65 -11.23
C LYS A 464 -14.12 19.27 -11.76
N PRO A 465 -14.83 18.31 -11.14
CA PRO A 465 -16.10 17.77 -11.63
C PRO A 465 -17.25 18.78 -11.70
N SER A 466 -17.08 19.98 -11.13
CA SER A 466 -18.02 21.11 -11.22
C SER A 466 -17.51 22.27 -12.09
N GLY A 467 -16.28 22.18 -12.60
CA GLY A 467 -15.59 23.26 -13.32
C GLY A 467 -16.13 23.53 -14.73
N LYS A 468 -16.17 24.80 -15.09
CA LYS A 468 -16.57 25.32 -16.41
C LYS A 468 -15.38 25.97 -17.11
N CYS A 469 -15.35 25.92 -18.45
CA CYS A 469 -14.30 26.50 -19.29
C CYS A 469 -12.90 26.10 -18.79
N LEU A 470 -12.60 24.80 -18.81
CA LEU A 470 -11.34 24.24 -18.33
C LEU A 470 -10.35 24.08 -19.48
N GLY A 471 -9.08 24.37 -19.16
CA GLY A 471 -7.89 24.25 -20.01
C GLY A 471 -6.70 24.86 -19.27
N LEU A 472 -5.50 24.84 -19.85
CA LEU A 472 -4.41 25.66 -19.33
C LEU A 472 -4.87 27.13 -19.19
N PHE A 473 -5.60 27.60 -20.20
CA PHE A 473 -6.37 28.84 -20.20
C PHE A 473 -7.87 28.55 -20.13
N GLY A 474 -8.60 29.30 -19.32
CA GLY A 474 -10.04 29.09 -19.18
C GLY A 474 -10.81 29.74 -20.33
N ALA A 475 -10.58 31.03 -20.55
CA ALA A 475 -11.07 31.74 -21.72
C ALA A 475 -10.11 32.84 -22.19
N THR A 476 -10.02 33.03 -23.51
CA THR A 476 -9.24 34.10 -24.15
C THR A 476 -10.15 35.24 -24.62
N GLY A 477 -9.64 36.44 -24.82
CA GLY A 477 -10.37 37.54 -25.46
C GLY A 477 -10.03 37.66 -26.94
N SER A 478 -10.77 38.49 -27.68
CA SER A 478 -10.64 38.64 -29.13
C SER A 478 -9.24 39.06 -29.62
N ASN A 479 -8.49 39.80 -28.80
CA ASN A 479 -7.14 40.26 -29.11
C ASN A 479 -6.04 39.29 -28.66
N ALA A 480 -6.41 38.20 -27.95
CA ALA A 480 -5.45 37.29 -27.37
C ALA A 480 -4.68 36.52 -28.44
N LYS A 481 -3.40 36.23 -28.19
CA LYS A 481 -2.57 35.41 -29.07
C LYS A 481 -1.83 34.32 -28.29
N LEU A 482 -2.18 33.07 -28.54
CA LEU A 482 -1.47 31.90 -28.02
C LEU A 482 -0.69 31.26 -29.17
N ILE A 483 0.63 31.26 -29.05
CA ILE A 483 1.53 30.88 -30.15
C ILE A 483 2.57 29.87 -29.66
N ASN A 484 2.85 28.83 -30.45
CA ASN A 484 3.91 27.83 -30.17
C ASN A 484 3.79 27.13 -28.82
N ILE A 485 2.58 26.91 -28.29
CA ILE A 485 2.40 26.24 -27.00
C ILE A 485 2.23 24.74 -27.20
N GLY A 486 3.15 23.95 -26.64
CA GLY A 486 3.09 22.48 -26.64
C GLY A 486 2.73 21.89 -25.29
N LEU A 487 1.63 21.15 -25.21
CA LEU A 487 1.20 20.47 -23.99
C LEU A 487 1.35 18.95 -24.12
N ILE A 488 1.92 18.34 -23.08
CA ILE A 488 2.16 16.90 -23.00
C ILE A 488 1.68 16.38 -21.63
N ASP A 489 1.17 15.15 -21.60
CA ASP A 489 0.65 14.47 -20.41
C ASP A 489 -0.46 15.28 -19.69
N VAL A 490 -1.44 15.77 -20.46
CA VAL A 490 -2.66 16.44 -20.00
C VAL A 490 -3.71 15.45 -19.50
N ARG A 491 -4.27 15.70 -18.31
CA ARG A 491 -5.40 14.97 -17.71
C ARG A 491 -6.43 15.95 -17.16
N ILE A 492 -7.60 16.01 -17.78
CA ILE A 492 -8.66 16.94 -17.37
C ILE A 492 -9.96 16.16 -17.15
N ASN A 493 -10.55 16.35 -15.97
CA ASN A 493 -11.90 15.95 -15.60
C ASN A 493 -12.73 17.21 -15.27
N GLY A 494 -13.76 17.46 -16.07
CA GLY A 494 -14.59 18.68 -16.03
C GLY A 494 -16.07 18.42 -16.30
N LYS A 495 -16.89 19.49 -16.23
CA LYS A 495 -18.35 19.38 -16.41
C LYS A 495 -18.93 20.06 -17.64
N GLU A 496 -18.40 21.19 -18.11
CA GLU A 496 -19.06 22.04 -19.15
C GLU A 496 -18.30 22.20 -20.48
N VAL A 497 -17.35 23.12 -20.54
CA VAL A 497 -16.58 23.37 -21.76
C VAL A 497 -15.14 23.07 -21.42
N VAL A 498 -14.54 22.08 -22.08
CA VAL A 498 -13.20 21.60 -21.74
C VAL A 498 -12.34 21.50 -22.99
N GLY A 499 -11.16 22.13 -22.96
CA GLY A 499 -10.10 21.94 -23.93
C GLY A 499 -8.77 21.66 -23.27
N GLY A 500 -7.88 20.91 -23.92
CA GLY A 500 -6.53 20.69 -23.39
C GLY A 500 -5.77 22.00 -23.16
N LEU A 501 -5.81 22.92 -24.14
CA LEU A 501 -5.15 24.22 -24.07
C LEU A 501 -6.09 25.33 -23.62
N VAL A 502 -7.29 25.43 -24.22
CA VAL A 502 -8.25 26.50 -23.92
C VAL A 502 -9.66 25.96 -23.71
N GLY A 503 -10.35 26.38 -22.65
CA GLY A 503 -11.78 26.15 -22.50
C GLY A 503 -12.58 26.81 -23.63
N ARG A 504 -12.63 28.15 -23.64
CA ARG A 504 -13.27 28.93 -24.72
C ARG A 504 -12.31 29.93 -25.38
N ASN A 505 -12.14 29.84 -26.69
CA ASN A 505 -11.27 30.71 -27.46
C ASN A 505 -12.04 31.80 -28.22
N TYR A 506 -11.73 33.07 -27.98
CA TYR A 506 -12.18 34.20 -28.81
C TYR A 506 -11.05 34.82 -29.65
N GLY A 507 -9.79 34.52 -29.32
CA GLY A 507 -8.60 35.09 -29.97
C GLY A 507 -7.95 34.16 -31.01
N THR A 508 -6.64 34.30 -31.16
CA THR A 508 -5.84 33.51 -32.11
C THR A 508 -5.02 32.44 -31.39
N ILE A 509 -5.13 31.19 -31.86
CA ILE A 509 -4.29 30.05 -31.47
C ILE A 509 -3.54 29.59 -32.72
N GLU A 510 -2.21 29.67 -32.69
CA GLU A 510 -1.37 29.38 -33.85
C GLU A 510 -0.16 28.52 -33.47
N ARG A 511 0.14 27.45 -34.24
CA ARG A 511 1.27 26.53 -33.98
C ARG A 511 1.25 25.90 -32.58
N CYS A 512 0.06 25.62 -32.04
CA CYS A 512 -0.10 25.00 -30.73
C CYS A 512 -0.46 23.52 -30.84
N TYR A 513 -0.12 22.74 -29.81
CA TYR A 513 -0.48 21.33 -29.79
C TYR A 513 -0.74 20.75 -28.41
N VAL A 514 -1.56 19.70 -28.39
CA VAL A 514 -1.75 18.81 -27.23
C VAL A 514 -1.48 17.38 -27.69
N SER A 515 -0.52 16.71 -27.07
CA SER A 515 -0.18 15.30 -27.35
C SER A 515 -0.07 14.56 -26.02
N SER A 516 -1.11 13.81 -25.63
CA SER A 516 -1.26 13.35 -24.24
C SER A 516 -2.18 12.12 -24.12
N ASP A 517 -2.27 11.58 -22.90
CA ASP A 517 -2.99 10.33 -22.59
C ASP A 517 -4.52 10.42 -22.76
N PHE A 518 -5.21 11.38 -22.10
CA PHE A 518 -6.68 11.33 -21.99
C PHE A 518 -7.35 12.60 -21.42
N ILE A 519 -8.46 13.06 -22.02
CA ILE A 519 -9.43 14.00 -21.42
C ILE A 519 -10.78 13.29 -21.26
N TYR A 520 -11.35 13.35 -20.05
CA TYR A 520 -12.65 12.78 -19.73
C TYR A 520 -13.60 13.84 -19.20
N VAL A 521 -14.82 13.93 -19.73
CA VAL A 521 -15.78 14.95 -19.31
C VAL A 521 -17.15 14.33 -19.12
N ASN A 522 -17.67 14.42 -17.90
CA ASN A 522 -19.04 14.02 -17.63
C ASN A 522 -20.00 15.12 -18.08
N ASN A 523 -20.81 14.79 -19.11
CA ASN A 523 -22.00 15.54 -19.52
C ASN A 523 -21.75 16.87 -20.26
N SER A 524 -20.95 16.91 -21.35
CA SER A 524 -20.56 18.19 -21.98
C SER A 524 -19.85 18.29 -23.33
N VAL A 525 -19.41 19.52 -23.67
CA VAL A 525 -18.62 19.92 -24.85
C VAL A 525 -17.11 19.81 -24.57
N VAL A 526 -16.40 19.03 -25.36
CA VAL A 526 -14.97 18.75 -25.17
C VAL A 526 -14.21 18.76 -26.49
N GLY A 527 -13.04 19.40 -26.50
CA GLY A 527 -12.09 19.36 -27.60
C GLY A 527 -10.70 18.97 -27.12
N GLY A 528 -9.94 18.22 -27.92
CA GLY A 528 -8.56 17.87 -27.55
C GLY A 528 -7.65 19.09 -27.37
N LEU A 529 -7.84 20.15 -28.16
CA LEU A 529 -7.13 21.43 -28.03
C LEU A 529 -8.00 22.52 -27.39
N VAL A 530 -9.23 22.69 -27.90
CA VAL A 530 -10.13 23.78 -27.47
C VAL A 530 -11.55 23.28 -27.22
N GLY A 531 -12.17 23.61 -26.09
CA GLY A 531 -13.56 23.22 -25.84
C GLY A 531 -14.53 23.88 -26.82
N GLN A 532 -14.52 25.21 -26.88
CA GLN A 532 -15.32 26.01 -27.82
C GLN A 532 -14.46 27.08 -28.51
N ASN A 533 -14.51 27.12 -29.83
CA ASN A 533 -13.78 28.11 -30.64
C ASN A 533 -14.74 29.12 -31.27
N GLU A 534 -14.56 30.41 -30.98
CA GLU A 534 -15.18 31.55 -31.65
C GLU A 534 -14.14 32.41 -32.39
N GLY A 535 -12.86 32.22 -32.09
CA GLY A 535 -11.73 32.88 -32.75
C GLY A 535 -11.12 32.05 -33.88
N THR A 536 -9.80 32.16 -34.04
CA THR A 536 -9.04 31.43 -35.08
C THR A 536 -8.12 30.39 -34.47
N ILE A 537 -8.18 29.16 -34.99
CA ILE A 537 -7.19 28.11 -34.75
C ILE A 537 -6.48 27.83 -36.07
N SER A 538 -5.16 27.99 -36.10
CA SER A 538 -4.36 27.78 -37.31
C SER A 538 -3.11 26.96 -37.03
N LYS A 539 -2.68 26.13 -37.99
CA LYS A 539 -1.41 25.40 -37.92
C LYS A 539 -1.24 24.62 -36.62
N SER A 540 -2.30 24.06 -36.06
CA SER A 540 -2.32 23.48 -34.71
C SER A 540 -2.85 22.05 -34.72
N TYR A 541 -2.56 21.25 -33.69
CA TYR A 541 -3.02 19.86 -33.67
C TYR A 541 -3.32 19.28 -32.29
N ALA A 542 -4.13 18.23 -32.27
CA ALA A 542 -4.41 17.43 -31.08
C ALA A 542 -4.19 15.94 -31.35
N SER A 543 -3.39 15.30 -30.50
CA SER A 543 -3.10 13.87 -30.52
C SER A 543 -3.36 13.29 -29.13
N ILE A 544 -4.60 13.42 -28.66
CA ILE A 544 -5.07 13.05 -27.32
C ILE A 544 -6.42 12.35 -27.42
N MET A 545 -6.66 11.32 -26.60
CA MET A 545 -7.97 10.69 -26.50
C MET A 545 -8.97 11.63 -25.80
N VAL A 546 -10.17 11.75 -26.37
CA VAL A 546 -11.23 12.64 -25.87
C VAL A 546 -12.51 11.85 -25.61
N GLU A 547 -13.00 11.84 -24.38
CA GLU A 547 -14.30 11.27 -24.00
C GLU A 547 -15.25 12.33 -23.45
N GLY A 548 -16.47 12.40 -24.00
CA GLY A 548 -17.49 13.37 -23.59
C GLY A 548 -18.92 12.96 -23.94
N LYS A 549 -19.86 13.93 -23.91
CA LYS A 549 -21.29 13.67 -24.17
C LYS A 549 -21.83 14.46 -25.36
N ASP A 550 -22.03 15.77 -25.26
CA ASP A 550 -22.92 16.50 -26.18
C ASP A 550 -22.23 17.17 -27.37
N GLY A 551 -20.94 17.50 -27.27
CA GLY A 551 -20.17 18.14 -28.35
C GLY A 551 -18.70 17.76 -28.27
N VAL A 552 -18.35 16.59 -28.82
CA VAL A 552 -17.05 15.97 -28.62
C VAL A 552 -16.26 16.04 -29.92
N GLY A 553 -15.09 16.68 -29.91
CA GLY A 553 -14.22 16.80 -31.06
C GLY A 553 -12.77 16.48 -30.75
N GLY A 554 -12.06 15.84 -31.68
CA GLY A 554 -10.62 15.55 -31.50
C GLY A 554 -9.76 16.81 -31.38
N LEU A 555 -10.10 17.89 -32.09
CA LEU A 555 -9.45 19.21 -31.96
C LEU A 555 -10.32 20.19 -31.17
N ALA A 556 -11.59 20.35 -31.56
CA ALA A 556 -12.51 21.30 -30.93
C ALA A 556 -13.90 20.73 -30.66
N GLY A 557 -14.47 20.96 -29.48
CA GLY A 557 -15.84 20.47 -29.19
C GLY A 557 -16.90 21.19 -30.02
N ARG A 558 -16.87 22.53 -29.99
CA ARG A 558 -17.72 23.40 -30.82
C ARG A 558 -16.88 24.43 -31.56
N ASN A 559 -17.26 24.70 -32.81
CA ASN A 559 -16.64 25.74 -33.64
C ASN A 559 -17.70 26.71 -34.17
N TYR A 560 -17.49 27.99 -33.88
CA TYR A 560 -18.21 29.17 -34.36
C TYR A 560 -17.28 30.14 -35.12
N GLY A 561 -15.97 29.84 -35.14
CA GLY A 561 -14.94 30.68 -35.77
C GLY A 561 -14.27 30.01 -36.96
N THR A 562 -12.96 30.21 -37.13
CA THR A 562 -12.18 29.62 -38.22
C THR A 562 -11.18 28.60 -37.69
N ILE A 563 -11.14 27.42 -38.30
CA ILE A 563 -10.10 26.42 -38.09
C ILE A 563 -9.45 26.14 -39.44
N ASN A 564 -8.14 26.40 -39.56
CA ASN A 564 -7.41 26.11 -40.79
C ASN A 564 -6.08 25.41 -40.55
N ASN A 565 -5.63 24.64 -41.54
CA ASN A 565 -4.31 23.99 -41.52
C ASN A 565 -4.05 23.22 -40.22
N SER A 566 -5.04 22.48 -39.73
CA SER A 566 -5.00 21.89 -38.38
C SER A 566 -5.52 20.47 -38.39
N TYR A 567 -5.13 19.64 -37.41
CA TYR A 567 -5.51 18.23 -37.41
C TYR A 567 -5.73 17.58 -36.04
N ALA A 568 -6.46 16.47 -36.04
CA ALA A 568 -6.67 15.63 -34.86
C ALA A 568 -6.38 14.15 -35.15
N THR A 569 -5.65 13.49 -34.26
CA THR A 569 -5.22 12.08 -34.45
C THR A 569 -5.59 11.16 -33.28
N GLY A 570 -5.98 11.72 -32.13
CA GLY A 570 -6.46 10.93 -30.99
C GLY A 570 -7.88 10.41 -31.18
N SER A 571 -8.24 9.34 -30.48
CA SER A 571 -9.59 8.76 -30.54
C SER A 571 -10.62 9.65 -29.84
N VAL A 572 -11.85 9.63 -30.36
CA VAL A 572 -12.97 10.45 -29.89
C VAL A 572 -14.12 9.53 -29.50
N LYS A 573 -14.57 9.61 -28.25
CA LYS A 573 -15.69 8.83 -27.72
C LYS A 573 -16.79 9.74 -27.18
N GLY A 574 -18.02 9.50 -27.62
CA GLY A 574 -19.18 10.31 -27.29
C GLY A 574 -20.41 9.50 -26.86
N SER A 575 -21.12 9.96 -25.84
CA SER A 575 -22.40 9.35 -25.41
C SER A 575 -23.64 10.15 -25.81
N GLY A 576 -23.49 11.36 -26.34
CA GLY A 576 -24.57 12.27 -26.76
C GLY A 576 -24.45 12.70 -28.22
N ILE A 577 -24.95 13.89 -28.55
CA ILE A 577 -25.54 14.15 -29.89
C ILE A 577 -24.53 14.52 -31.00
N PHE A 578 -23.44 15.25 -30.75
CA PHE A 578 -22.54 15.73 -31.81
C PHE A 578 -21.10 15.27 -31.61
N ILE A 579 -20.69 14.21 -32.32
CA ILE A 579 -19.39 13.55 -32.13
C ILE A 579 -18.60 13.59 -33.44
N GLY A 580 -17.46 14.29 -33.46
CA GLY A 580 -16.65 14.47 -34.66
C GLY A 580 -15.17 14.17 -34.47
N GLY A 581 -14.52 13.55 -35.45
CA GLY A 581 -13.08 13.27 -35.35
C GLY A 581 -12.20 14.52 -35.25
N LEU A 582 -12.60 15.65 -35.86
CA LEU A 582 -11.95 16.96 -35.69
C LEU A 582 -12.81 17.91 -34.84
N VAL A 583 -14.09 18.08 -35.19
CA VAL A 583 -15.00 19.02 -34.52
C VAL A 583 -16.34 18.38 -34.20
N GLY A 584 -16.82 18.49 -32.95
CA GLY A 584 -18.15 17.99 -32.58
C GLY A 584 -19.27 18.70 -33.35
N TRP A 585 -19.41 20.02 -33.16
CA TRP A 585 -20.39 20.83 -33.89
C TRP A 585 -19.76 22.09 -34.51
N ASN A 586 -19.83 22.21 -35.84
CA ASN A 586 -19.40 23.35 -36.63
C ASN A 586 -20.59 24.22 -37.05
N LYS A 587 -20.83 25.36 -36.40
CA LYS A 587 -22.00 26.20 -36.63
C LYS A 587 -21.60 27.54 -37.25
N ASP A 588 -22.05 27.78 -38.49
CA ASP A 588 -21.86 29.04 -39.23
C ASP A 588 -20.37 29.45 -39.30
N ALA A 589 -19.50 28.45 -39.28
CA ALA A 589 -18.06 28.54 -39.07
C ALA A 589 -17.28 27.91 -40.22
N ILE A 590 -15.97 28.17 -40.29
CA ILE A 590 -15.11 27.73 -41.40
C ILE A 590 -14.13 26.66 -40.93
N ILE A 591 -14.07 25.54 -41.64
CA ILE A 591 -13.03 24.53 -41.55
C ILE A 591 -12.35 24.42 -42.92
N ASP A 592 -11.05 24.68 -43.00
CA ASP A 592 -10.30 24.70 -44.25
C ASP A 592 -8.94 24.00 -44.13
N SER A 593 -8.64 23.08 -45.04
CA SER A 593 -7.33 22.41 -45.09
C SER A 593 -6.98 21.69 -43.78
N CYS A 594 -7.94 20.95 -43.23
CA CYS A 594 -7.82 20.25 -41.96
C CYS A 594 -8.02 18.73 -42.13
N TYR A 595 -7.57 17.94 -41.16
CA TYR A 595 -7.88 16.51 -41.18
C TYR A 595 -8.04 15.83 -39.82
N SER A 596 -8.74 14.69 -39.80
CA SER A 596 -8.78 13.77 -38.66
C SER A 596 -8.39 12.34 -39.04
N SER A 597 -7.76 11.61 -38.12
CA SER A 597 -7.34 10.22 -38.35
C SER A 597 -7.41 9.34 -37.09
N GLY A 598 -8.22 9.72 -36.11
CA GLY A 598 -8.48 8.91 -34.91
C GLY A 598 -9.79 8.15 -35.00
N LEU A 599 -9.93 7.06 -34.23
CA LEU A 599 -11.18 6.31 -34.12
C LEU A 599 -12.29 7.20 -33.53
N VAL A 600 -13.50 7.15 -34.11
CA VAL A 600 -14.66 7.91 -33.62
C VAL A 600 -15.76 6.94 -33.22
N THR A 601 -16.12 6.94 -31.93
CA THR A 601 -17.14 6.04 -31.38
C THR A 601 -18.24 6.84 -30.71
N GLY A 602 -19.49 6.65 -31.12
CA GLY A 602 -20.66 7.27 -30.51
C GLY A 602 -21.76 6.25 -30.21
N ILE A 603 -22.55 6.48 -29.15
CA ILE A 603 -23.67 5.60 -28.78
C ILE A 603 -24.97 6.03 -29.49
N THR A 604 -25.23 7.35 -29.54
CA THR A 604 -26.43 7.95 -30.16
C THR A 604 -26.06 9.27 -30.84
N GLY A 605 -26.83 9.73 -31.83
CA GLY A 605 -26.68 11.07 -32.40
C GLY A 605 -25.93 11.17 -33.74
N ASP A 606 -25.59 12.40 -34.09
CA ASP A 606 -24.83 12.80 -35.29
C ASP A 606 -23.33 12.56 -35.07
N ILE A 607 -22.88 11.37 -35.49
CA ILE A 607 -21.49 10.96 -35.49
C ILE A 607 -20.89 11.27 -36.87
N GLY A 608 -19.64 11.74 -36.93
CA GLY A 608 -18.95 11.88 -38.20
C GLY A 608 -17.43 11.87 -38.11
N GLY A 609 -16.80 11.43 -39.18
CA GLY A 609 -15.35 11.20 -39.24
C GLY A 609 -14.52 12.48 -39.12
N LEU A 610 -15.00 13.60 -39.67
CA LEU A 610 -14.39 14.93 -39.50
C LEU A 610 -15.22 15.82 -38.58
N THR A 611 -16.52 16.00 -38.88
CA THR A 611 -17.44 16.76 -38.03
C THR A 611 -18.65 15.94 -37.62
N GLY A 612 -19.11 16.08 -36.37
CA GLY A 612 -20.36 15.43 -35.94
C GLY A 612 -21.57 16.07 -36.62
N LYS A 613 -21.68 17.40 -36.51
CA LYS A 613 -22.68 18.20 -37.23
C LYS A 613 -22.05 19.46 -37.81
N SER A 614 -22.48 19.86 -39.01
CA SER A 614 -22.06 21.13 -39.63
C SER A 614 -23.24 21.91 -40.22
N SER A 615 -23.34 23.20 -39.90
CA SER A 615 -24.09 24.21 -40.68
C SER A 615 -23.17 25.23 -41.35
N GLY A 616 -21.86 25.17 -41.04
CA GLY A 616 -20.84 26.03 -41.60
C GLY A 616 -20.19 25.47 -42.87
N THR A 617 -19.15 26.16 -43.34
CA THR A 617 -18.42 25.82 -44.56
C THR A 617 -17.24 24.90 -44.25
N ILE A 618 -17.14 23.77 -44.94
CA ILE A 618 -16.00 22.85 -44.88
C ILE A 618 -15.35 22.81 -46.27
N LYS A 619 -14.05 23.11 -46.36
CA LYS A 619 -13.27 23.11 -47.61
C LYS A 619 -11.99 22.30 -47.44
N ASN A 620 -11.57 21.59 -48.49
CA ASN A 620 -10.27 20.93 -48.58
C ASN A 620 -9.88 20.12 -47.33
N SER A 621 -10.87 19.50 -46.67
CA SER A 621 -10.69 18.88 -45.35
C SER A 621 -11.19 17.45 -45.33
N TYR A 622 -10.40 16.58 -44.72
CA TYR A 622 -10.47 15.14 -44.95
C TYR A 622 -10.46 14.34 -43.65
N TYR A 623 -11.01 13.13 -43.67
CA TYR A 623 -10.81 12.20 -42.56
C TYR A 623 -10.48 10.80 -43.06
N ASP A 624 -9.79 10.02 -42.24
CA ASP A 624 -9.56 8.61 -42.53
C ASP A 624 -10.83 7.79 -42.27
N SER A 625 -11.48 7.34 -43.35
CA SER A 625 -12.75 6.61 -43.26
C SER A 625 -12.60 5.19 -42.76
N VAL A 626 -11.40 4.60 -42.83
CA VAL A 626 -11.13 3.24 -42.34
C VAL A 626 -10.93 3.29 -40.84
N ILE A 627 -10.09 4.21 -40.34
CA ILE A 627 -9.81 4.34 -38.91
C ILE A 627 -11.00 4.93 -38.15
N ALA A 628 -11.68 5.92 -38.72
CA ALA A 628 -12.84 6.53 -38.07
C ALA A 628 -14.06 5.60 -38.06
N GLU A 629 -14.09 4.59 -38.95
CA GLU A 629 -15.25 3.72 -39.20
C GLU A 629 -16.53 4.51 -39.56
N GLN A 630 -16.38 5.66 -40.22
CA GLN A 630 -17.48 6.53 -40.63
C GLN A 630 -17.51 6.74 -42.15
N SER A 631 -18.71 6.88 -42.71
CA SER A 631 -18.93 7.19 -44.13
C SER A 631 -19.98 8.30 -44.27
N ASP A 632 -19.53 9.56 -44.32
CA ASP A 632 -20.40 10.72 -44.18
C ASP A 632 -20.44 11.60 -45.44
N THR A 633 -21.62 12.14 -45.75
CA THR A 633 -21.80 13.16 -46.79
C THR A 633 -22.06 14.52 -46.15
N GLY A 634 -21.30 15.56 -46.54
CA GLY A 634 -21.50 16.94 -46.08
C GLY A 634 -20.91 17.29 -44.71
N LYS A 635 -20.18 16.36 -44.09
CA LYS A 635 -19.53 16.53 -42.76
C LYS A 635 -17.99 16.50 -42.82
N GLY A 636 -17.43 16.55 -44.04
CA GLY A 636 -16.02 16.31 -44.37
C GLY A 636 -15.90 15.25 -45.46
N GLU A 637 -14.79 15.19 -46.19
CA GLU A 637 -14.56 14.18 -47.23
C GLU A 637 -13.76 12.99 -46.67
N GLY A 638 -14.39 11.82 -46.62
CA GLY A 638 -13.74 10.57 -46.19
C GLY A 638 -12.78 10.04 -47.25
N LYS A 639 -11.56 9.70 -46.84
CA LYS A 639 -10.56 9.04 -47.68
C LYS A 639 -10.06 7.77 -46.99
N LEU A 640 -9.74 6.75 -47.79
CA LEU A 640 -9.08 5.54 -47.30
C LEU A 640 -7.70 5.88 -46.71
N SER A 641 -7.21 5.09 -45.74
CA SER A 641 -5.89 5.30 -45.13
C SER A 641 -4.75 5.40 -46.14
N ALA A 642 -4.79 4.58 -47.20
CA ALA A 642 -3.81 4.66 -48.28
C ALA A 642 -3.85 6.01 -49.03
N HIS A 643 -5.04 6.58 -49.22
CA HIS A 643 -5.20 7.88 -49.88
C HIS A 643 -4.77 9.04 -48.99
N MET A 644 -4.95 8.92 -47.67
CA MET A 644 -4.52 9.91 -46.67
C MET A 644 -3.00 10.04 -46.54
N THR A 645 -2.23 9.13 -47.14
CA THR A 645 -0.74 9.17 -47.10
C THR A 645 -0.12 9.63 -48.43
N THR A 646 -0.96 10.01 -49.41
CA THR A 646 -0.50 10.37 -50.76
C THR A 646 -0.65 11.88 -51.00
N LYS A 647 0.47 12.58 -51.21
CA LYS A 647 0.53 14.04 -51.37
C LYS A 647 -0.44 14.61 -52.43
N SER A 648 -0.57 13.95 -53.57
CA SER A 648 -1.44 14.42 -54.68
C SER A 648 -2.94 14.41 -54.36
N ASN A 649 -3.36 13.77 -53.27
CA ASN A 649 -4.76 13.66 -52.89
C ASN A 649 -5.27 14.81 -52.03
N PHE A 650 -4.38 15.72 -51.61
CA PHE A 650 -4.70 16.90 -50.79
C PHE A 650 -4.72 18.13 -51.70
N VAL A 651 -5.89 18.40 -52.28
CA VAL A 651 -6.09 19.50 -53.23
C VAL A 651 -6.04 20.84 -52.49
N ASP A 652 -5.35 21.83 -53.08
CA ASP A 652 -5.15 23.17 -52.54
C ASP A 652 -4.39 23.24 -51.19
N TRP A 653 -3.67 22.18 -50.81
CA TRP A 653 -2.79 22.20 -49.64
C TRP A 653 -1.40 22.75 -49.98
N ASP A 654 -0.92 23.69 -49.18
CA ASP A 654 0.44 24.24 -49.28
C ASP A 654 1.47 23.30 -48.67
N PHE A 655 2.05 22.43 -49.51
CA PHE A 655 3.17 21.57 -49.13
C PHE A 655 4.55 22.22 -49.30
N GLU A 656 4.61 23.48 -49.72
CA GLU A 656 5.86 24.22 -49.79
C GLU A 656 6.20 24.79 -48.41
N ASN A 657 5.23 25.39 -47.71
CA ASN A 657 5.50 26.13 -46.47
C ASN A 657 4.71 25.64 -45.25
N THR A 658 3.61 24.92 -45.43
CA THR A 658 2.70 24.58 -44.32
C THR A 658 2.74 23.10 -43.97
N TRP A 659 2.58 22.22 -44.96
CA TRP A 659 2.47 20.77 -44.77
C TRP A 659 3.68 20.02 -45.34
N ALA A 660 3.97 18.85 -44.78
CA ALA A 660 4.88 17.87 -45.35
C ALA A 660 4.32 16.46 -45.16
N ILE A 661 4.78 15.51 -45.98
CA ILE A 661 4.50 14.08 -45.86
C ILE A 661 5.84 13.36 -45.96
N LYS A 662 6.13 12.43 -45.04
CA LYS A 662 7.38 11.65 -45.10
C LYS A 662 7.27 10.60 -46.20
N THR A 663 8.38 10.26 -46.83
CA THR A 663 8.47 9.21 -47.87
C THR A 663 8.30 7.78 -47.33
N LYS A 664 8.04 7.60 -46.02
CA LYS A 664 7.83 6.29 -45.38
C LYS A 664 6.36 5.84 -45.55
N PRO A 665 6.08 4.55 -45.82
CA PRO A 665 4.71 4.01 -45.80
C PRO A 665 3.99 4.36 -44.50
N GLY A 666 2.75 4.87 -44.60
CA GLY A 666 1.91 5.21 -43.44
C GLY A 666 2.06 6.64 -42.88
N SER A 667 2.86 7.52 -43.49
CA SER A 667 2.96 8.92 -43.04
C SER A 667 1.78 9.77 -43.52
N TYR A 668 1.02 10.33 -42.57
CA TYR A 668 -0.01 11.33 -42.83
C TYR A 668 0.65 12.72 -43.01
N PRO A 669 -0.06 13.72 -43.58
CA PRO A 669 0.40 15.10 -43.59
C PRO A 669 0.68 15.59 -42.18
N TYR A 670 1.79 16.29 -42.02
CA TYR A 670 2.18 16.89 -40.75
C TYR A 670 2.66 18.32 -41.01
N LEU A 671 2.58 19.19 -40.00
CA LEU A 671 2.88 20.60 -40.18
C LEU A 671 4.39 20.82 -40.18
N GLN A 672 4.95 21.53 -41.16
CA GLN A 672 6.42 21.60 -41.32
C GLN A 672 7.15 22.18 -40.11
N TRP A 673 6.52 23.11 -39.37
CA TRP A 673 7.08 23.69 -38.14
C TRP A 673 7.34 22.63 -37.05
N GLN A 674 6.75 21.45 -37.17
CA GLN A 674 6.98 20.29 -36.30
C GLN A 674 8.35 19.62 -36.50
N THR A 675 9.19 20.07 -37.43
CA THR A 675 10.47 19.39 -37.73
C THR A 675 11.68 20.00 -37.03
N GLY A 676 11.53 21.14 -36.36
CA GLY A 676 12.53 21.68 -35.44
C GLY A 676 12.43 20.99 -34.08
N ASN A 677 13.29 19.99 -33.82
CA ASN A 677 13.38 19.25 -32.55
C ASN A 677 12.08 18.56 -32.06
N ILE A 678 11.38 17.85 -32.95
CA ILE A 678 10.46 16.79 -32.53
C ILE A 678 11.15 15.45 -32.75
N PRO A 679 11.50 14.71 -31.68
CA PRO A 679 11.87 13.31 -31.82
C PRO A 679 10.75 12.61 -32.58
N TYR A 680 11.10 11.92 -33.65
CA TYR A 680 10.27 10.87 -34.22
C TYR A 680 9.71 10.01 -33.06
N ILE A 681 8.40 10.07 -32.80
CA ILE A 681 7.77 9.28 -31.74
C ILE A 681 7.65 7.85 -32.28
N PRO A 682 8.47 6.89 -31.84
CA PRO A 682 8.33 5.49 -32.24
C PRO A 682 7.11 4.93 -31.50
N SER A 683 6.07 4.50 -32.23
CA SER A 683 4.90 3.67 -31.84
C SER A 683 4.22 3.83 -30.46
N GLY A 684 4.60 4.77 -29.60
CA GLY A 684 4.22 4.76 -28.18
C GLY A 684 4.84 3.61 -27.37
N PHE A 685 5.66 2.76 -28.00
CA PHE A 685 6.27 1.55 -27.44
C PHE A 685 7.75 1.44 -27.83
N ALA A 686 8.52 0.60 -27.15
CA ALA A 686 9.95 0.44 -27.42
C ALA A 686 10.25 -0.27 -28.76
N GLY A 687 9.25 -0.97 -29.31
CA GLY A 687 9.34 -1.78 -30.53
C GLY A 687 8.06 -2.60 -30.75
N GLY A 688 8.06 -3.41 -31.81
CA GLY A 688 6.95 -4.30 -32.17
C GLY A 688 5.83 -3.62 -32.97
N SER A 689 5.03 -4.44 -33.65
CA SER A 689 3.85 -4.03 -34.42
C SER A 689 2.52 -4.34 -33.73
N GLY A 690 2.56 -5.06 -32.61
CA GLY A 690 1.40 -5.40 -31.79
C GLY A 690 0.63 -6.63 -32.29
N THR A 691 1.21 -7.41 -33.21
CA THR A 691 0.70 -8.74 -33.60
C THR A 691 1.17 -9.82 -32.62
N GLU A 692 0.61 -11.02 -32.67
CA GLU A 692 1.01 -12.12 -31.77
C GLU A 692 2.47 -12.54 -32.02
N GLU A 693 2.94 -12.50 -33.27
CA GLU A 693 4.32 -12.83 -33.66
C GLU A 693 5.32 -11.69 -33.39
N ASP A 694 4.84 -10.44 -33.31
CA ASP A 694 5.66 -9.25 -33.07
C ASP A 694 4.97 -8.29 -32.09
N PRO A 695 4.87 -8.66 -30.79
CA PRO A 695 4.15 -7.89 -29.78
C PRO A 695 4.78 -6.52 -29.51
N TYR A 696 3.96 -5.55 -29.12
CA TYR A 696 4.47 -4.26 -28.67
C TYR A 696 5.34 -4.40 -27.42
N GLN A 697 6.51 -3.77 -27.44
CA GLN A 697 7.49 -3.85 -26.36
C GLN A 697 7.26 -2.75 -25.31
N VAL A 698 7.08 -3.16 -24.06
CA VAL A 698 6.79 -2.29 -22.92
C VAL A 698 7.96 -2.26 -21.96
N ALA A 699 8.71 -1.15 -21.93
CA ALA A 699 9.94 -0.99 -21.15
C ALA A 699 9.81 0.01 -19.98
N ASN A 700 8.72 0.77 -19.88
CA ASN A 700 8.54 1.76 -18.81
C ASN A 700 7.06 2.05 -18.53
N ALA A 701 6.82 2.81 -17.45
CA ALA A 701 5.47 3.13 -16.96
C ALA A 701 4.61 3.88 -17.99
N LYS A 702 5.20 4.77 -18.79
CA LYS A 702 4.48 5.50 -19.84
C LYS A 702 4.02 4.57 -20.96
N GLN A 703 4.87 3.62 -21.36
CA GLN A 703 4.51 2.61 -22.34
C GLN A 703 3.47 1.62 -21.81
N LEU A 704 3.56 1.21 -20.53
CA LEU A 704 2.53 0.41 -19.88
C LEU A 704 1.20 1.15 -19.84
N ASN A 705 1.23 2.45 -19.58
CA ASN A 705 0.06 3.29 -19.63
C ASN A 705 -0.56 3.33 -21.03
N ASN A 706 0.23 3.34 -22.10
CA ASN A 706 -0.25 3.34 -23.50
C ASN A 706 -0.98 2.06 -23.91
N VAL A 707 -0.82 0.94 -23.19
CA VAL A 707 -1.56 -0.32 -23.45
C VAL A 707 -3.07 -0.09 -23.47
N ARG A 708 -3.58 0.85 -22.66
CA ARG A 708 -5.01 1.19 -22.59
C ARG A 708 -5.62 1.67 -23.91
N ASN A 709 -4.78 2.09 -24.86
CA ASN A 709 -5.21 2.58 -26.17
C ASN A 709 -5.23 1.47 -27.24
N HIS A 710 -4.81 0.25 -26.88
CA HIS A 710 -4.58 -0.86 -27.79
C HIS A 710 -5.08 -2.19 -27.18
N LEU A 711 -6.30 -2.18 -26.63
CA LEU A 711 -6.85 -3.25 -25.80
C LEU A 711 -6.95 -4.64 -26.49
N ASN A 712 -6.93 -4.67 -27.82
CA ASN A 712 -6.99 -5.88 -28.65
C ASN A 712 -5.63 -6.32 -29.23
N LYS A 713 -4.52 -5.74 -28.76
CA LYS A 713 -3.16 -6.01 -29.25
C LYS A 713 -2.33 -6.86 -28.29
N HIS A 714 -1.19 -7.30 -28.77
CA HIS A 714 -0.26 -8.15 -28.01
C HIS A 714 0.92 -7.32 -27.50
N PHE A 715 1.33 -7.58 -26.26
CA PHE A 715 2.37 -6.85 -25.55
C PHE A 715 3.35 -7.81 -24.88
N ILE A 716 4.62 -7.39 -24.84
CA ILE A 716 5.68 -8.04 -24.07
C ILE A 716 6.47 -7.00 -23.29
N GLN A 717 6.68 -7.24 -22.00
CA GLN A 717 7.51 -6.38 -21.17
C GLN A 717 8.98 -6.67 -21.44
N THR A 718 9.80 -5.62 -21.55
CA THR A 718 11.24 -5.75 -21.85
C THR A 718 12.15 -5.16 -20.77
N ALA A 719 11.58 -4.60 -19.72
CA ALA A 719 12.30 -4.09 -18.55
C ALA A 719 11.39 -4.05 -17.33
N ALA A 720 11.98 -3.94 -16.13
CA ALA A 720 11.21 -3.67 -14.91
C ALA A 720 10.58 -2.27 -14.96
N ILE A 721 9.35 -2.14 -14.44
CA ILE A 721 8.56 -0.92 -14.52
C ILE A 721 8.27 -0.41 -13.12
N ASP A 722 8.53 0.87 -12.85
CA ASP A 722 8.23 1.50 -11.56
C ASP A 722 6.99 2.39 -11.66
N LEU A 723 5.92 2.00 -10.98
CA LEU A 723 4.69 2.76 -10.76
C LEU A 723 4.64 3.39 -9.35
N GLY A 724 5.67 3.16 -8.52
CA GLY A 724 5.82 3.74 -7.19
C GLY A 724 6.28 5.20 -7.21
N VAL A 725 6.32 5.83 -8.38
CA VAL A 725 6.76 7.21 -8.62
C VAL A 725 5.64 8.04 -9.24
N ALA A 726 5.74 9.37 -9.11
CA ALA A 726 4.79 10.28 -9.73
C ALA A 726 4.83 10.16 -11.27
N PRO A 727 3.69 10.33 -11.97
CA PRO A 727 2.35 10.63 -11.43
C PRO A 727 1.55 9.39 -10.99
N TRP A 728 2.10 8.18 -11.12
CA TRP A 728 1.37 6.91 -10.98
C TRP A 728 1.03 6.54 -9.53
N ASN A 729 1.68 7.18 -8.56
CA ASN A 729 1.47 6.98 -7.12
C ASN A 729 0.80 8.17 -6.41
N THR A 730 0.46 9.24 -7.14
CA THR A 730 -0.16 10.46 -6.58
C THR A 730 -1.67 10.46 -6.71
N GLY A 731 -2.39 11.11 -5.77
CA GLY A 731 -3.85 11.18 -5.78
C GLY A 731 -4.52 9.80 -5.74
N TYR A 732 -5.33 9.50 -6.76
CA TYR A 732 -5.96 8.17 -6.92
C TYR A 732 -5.01 7.09 -7.45
N GLY A 733 -3.79 7.45 -7.87
CA GLY A 733 -2.79 6.52 -8.40
C GLY A 733 -3.13 6.02 -9.80
N TRP A 734 -2.99 4.71 -10.01
CA TRP A 734 -3.18 4.04 -11.28
C TRP A 734 -4.66 3.86 -11.64
N PHE A 735 -4.98 4.09 -12.92
CA PHE A 735 -6.27 3.78 -13.51
C PHE A 735 -6.18 2.52 -14.35
N SER A 736 -7.09 1.58 -14.10
CA SER A 736 -7.08 0.24 -14.69
C SER A 736 -7.12 0.26 -16.22
N ILE A 737 -6.39 -0.69 -16.83
CA ILE A 737 -6.43 -0.98 -18.26
C ILE A 737 -7.67 -1.83 -18.56
N GLY A 738 -8.52 -1.34 -19.47
CA GLY A 738 -9.78 -1.99 -19.83
C GLY A 738 -10.84 -1.89 -18.74
N GLN A 739 -12.08 -1.55 -19.11
CA GLN A 739 -13.22 -1.54 -18.18
C GLN A 739 -14.50 -2.01 -18.88
N TYR A 740 -15.41 -2.60 -18.12
CA TYR A 740 -16.65 -3.20 -18.61
C TYR A 740 -17.49 -2.28 -19.52
N ASN A 741 -17.53 -0.97 -19.25
CA ASN A 741 -18.33 0.01 -20.02
C ASN A 741 -17.53 0.86 -21.02
N SER A 742 -16.19 0.72 -21.05
CA SER A 742 -15.31 1.50 -21.94
C SER A 742 -14.41 0.64 -22.84
N GLY A 743 -14.56 -0.68 -22.77
CA GLY A 743 -13.84 -1.68 -23.56
C GLY A 743 -13.01 -2.57 -22.66
N SER A 744 -13.26 -3.88 -22.69
CA SER A 744 -12.46 -4.89 -21.98
C SER A 744 -11.13 -5.13 -22.69
N PHE A 745 -10.10 -5.49 -21.92
CA PHE A 745 -8.86 -5.98 -22.52
C PHE A 745 -9.10 -7.35 -23.16
N SER A 746 -8.71 -7.49 -24.43
CA SER A 746 -8.97 -8.68 -25.26
C SER A 746 -7.73 -9.27 -25.93
N GLY A 747 -6.60 -8.55 -25.87
CA GLY A 747 -5.30 -8.99 -26.38
C GLY A 747 -4.48 -9.82 -25.39
N SER A 748 -3.15 -9.80 -25.53
CA SER A 748 -2.26 -10.51 -24.60
C SER A 748 -1.20 -9.61 -23.98
N TYR A 749 -0.90 -9.78 -22.70
CA TYR A 749 0.21 -9.11 -22.03
C TYR A 749 1.11 -10.14 -21.36
N ASN A 750 2.34 -10.27 -21.85
CA ASN A 750 3.37 -11.12 -21.26
C ASN A 750 4.38 -10.26 -20.49
N GLY A 751 4.50 -10.47 -19.17
CA GLY A 751 5.44 -9.75 -18.33
C GLY A 751 6.90 -10.19 -18.48
N ASP A 752 7.17 -11.30 -19.19
CA ASP A 752 8.51 -11.84 -19.47
C ASP A 752 9.40 -11.96 -18.22
N ASN A 753 8.80 -12.26 -17.07
CA ASN A 753 9.43 -12.33 -15.74
C ASN A 753 10.01 -11.01 -15.20
N TYR A 754 9.75 -9.88 -15.86
CA TYR A 754 10.01 -8.57 -15.27
C TYR A 754 8.91 -8.20 -14.27
N TYR A 755 9.27 -7.37 -13.29
CA TYR A 755 8.33 -6.88 -12.29
C TYR A 755 7.81 -5.48 -12.62
N ILE A 756 6.60 -5.22 -12.15
CA ILE A 756 5.99 -3.90 -12.05
C ILE A 756 5.94 -3.56 -10.55
N TYR A 757 6.66 -2.53 -10.14
CA TYR A 757 6.85 -2.15 -8.75
C TYR A 757 5.93 -0.99 -8.36
N GLY A 758 5.42 -0.99 -7.12
CA GLY A 758 4.82 0.19 -6.50
C GLY A 758 3.45 0.58 -7.03
N LEU A 759 2.71 -0.34 -7.68
CA LEU A 759 1.35 -0.09 -8.15
C LEU A 759 0.48 0.44 -6.99
N THR A 760 0.08 1.69 -7.09
CA THR A 760 -0.77 2.36 -6.10
C THR A 760 -2.12 2.63 -6.72
N ILE A 761 -3.20 2.19 -6.07
CA ILE A 761 -4.57 2.52 -6.47
C ILE A 761 -5.31 2.95 -5.21
N ASN A 762 -5.83 4.17 -5.22
CA ASN A 762 -6.74 4.67 -4.20
C ASN A 762 -8.05 5.00 -4.93
N SER A 763 -8.96 4.05 -5.13
CA SER A 763 -10.16 4.30 -5.92
C SER A 763 -11.09 5.30 -5.21
N ALA A 764 -11.66 6.23 -5.97
CA ALA A 764 -12.77 7.07 -5.50
C ALA A 764 -14.02 6.20 -5.25
N PRO A 765 -14.98 6.65 -4.42
CA PRO A 765 -16.18 5.88 -4.06
C PRO A 765 -17.05 5.39 -5.23
N GLU A 766 -16.90 5.99 -6.42
CA GLU A 766 -17.79 5.79 -7.57
C GLU A 766 -17.28 4.78 -8.61
N THR A 767 -15.99 4.42 -8.58
CA THR A 767 -15.39 3.44 -9.51
C THR A 767 -15.02 2.19 -8.72
N GLY A 768 -15.94 1.24 -8.62
CA GLY A 768 -15.77 0.05 -7.78
C GLY A 768 -14.45 -0.69 -8.02
N TRP A 769 -14.06 -0.82 -9.29
CA TRP A 769 -12.95 -1.65 -9.77
C TRP A 769 -11.58 -1.11 -9.40
N ALA A 770 -10.72 -1.97 -8.87
CA ALA A 770 -9.32 -1.67 -8.57
C ALA A 770 -8.43 -2.84 -8.99
N GLY A 771 -7.49 -2.56 -9.90
CA GLY A 771 -6.52 -3.52 -10.45
C GLY A 771 -5.68 -2.90 -11.57
N LEU A 772 -4.54 -3.52 -11.92
CA LEU A 772 -3.76 -3.10 -13.10
C LEU A 772 -4.64 -3.14 -14.35
N PHE A 773 -5.41 -4.22 -14.50
CA PHE A 773 -6.48 -4.40 -15.48
C PHE A 773 -7.84 -4.36 -14.78
N GLY A 774 -8.81 -3.67 -15.37
CA GLY A 774 -10.15 -3.56 -14.79
C GLY A 774 -11.01 -4.74 -15.21
N ASP A 775 -11.20 -4.91 -16.51
CA ASP A 775 -11.99 -6.01 -17.07
C ASP A 775 -11.24 -6.68 -18.23
N VAL A 776 -11.20 -8.00 -18.18
CA VAL A 776 -10.50 -8.89 -19.12
C VAL A 776 -11.53 -9.86 -19.70
N ASN A 777 -11.68 -9.90 -21.02
CA ASN A 777 -12.67 -10.76 -21.67
C ASN A 777 -12.13 -12.20 -21.88
N GLU A 778 -12.96 -13.06 -22.47
CA GLU A 778 -12.65 -14.47 -22.74
C GLU A 778 -11.44 -14.71 -23.68
N SER A 779 -11.10 -13.77 -24.57
CA SER A 779 -10.00 -13.95 -25.53
C SER A 779 -8.64 -13.54 -24.95
N ALA A 780 -8.64 -12.81 -23.84
CA ALA A 780 -7.42 -12.22 -23.31
C ALA A 780 -6.52 -13.24 -22.58
N LYS A 781 -5.20 -13.00 -22.71
CA LYS A 781 -4.14 -13.81 -22.09
C LYS A 781 -3.20 -12.92 -21.28
N LEU A 782 -3.15 -13.11 -19.97
CA LEU A 782 -2.19 -12.42 -19.09
C LEU A 782 -1.20 -13.45 -18.54
N SER A 783 0.09 -13.29 -18.84
CA SER A 783 1.10 -14.26 -18.43
C SER A 783 2.39 -13.64 -17.89
N ASN A 784 3.02 -14.32 -16.93
CA ASN A 784 4.33 -13.94 -16.36
C ASN A 784 4.39 -12.52 -15.80
N ILE A 785 3.27 -11.99 -15.28
CA ILE A 785 3.20 -10.64 -14.71
C ILE A 785 3.49 -10.69 -13.22
N ALA A 786 4.54 -9.98 -12.81
CA ALA A 786 4.94 -9.85 -11.41
C ALA A 786 4.60 -8.45 -10.87
N LEU A 787 3.61 -8.34 -9.98
CA LEU A 787 3.30 -7.10 -9.28
C LEU A 787 3.96 -7.08 -7.90
N MET A 788 4.88 -6.14 -7.69
CA MET A 788 5.65 -6.05 -6.44
C MET A 788 5.32 -4.79 -5.66
N ASN A 789 5.17 -4.93 -4.33
CA ASN A 789 4.89 -3.82 -3.42
C ASN A 789 3.64 -3.01 -3.83
N VAL A 790 2.53 -3.69 -4.10
CA VAL A 790 1.27 -3.00 -4.42
C VAL A 790 0.68 -2.35 -3.17
N LYS A 791 0.05 -1.18 -3.34
CA LYS A 791 -0.75 -0.51 -2.31
C LYS A 791 -2.11 -0.15 -2.89
N ILE A 792 -3.09 -1.01 -2.65
CA ILE A 792 -4.41 -0.90 -3.26
C ILE A 792 -5.46 -0.66 -2.18
N SER A 793 -6.28 0.35 -2.37
CA SER A 793 -7.50 0.64 -1.61
C SER A 793 -8.65 0.83 -2.60
N GLY A 794 -9.51 -0.18 -2.73
CA GLY A 794 -10.65 -0.17 -3.64
C GLY A 794 -12.00 -0.34 -2.95
N GLU A 795 -13.10 -0.20 -3.70
CA GLU A 795 -14.46 -0.32 -3.16
C GLU A 795 -15.06 -1.71 -3.43
N SER A 796 -15.12 -2.17 -4.68
CA SER A 796 -15.78 -3.42 -5.08
C SER A 796 -15.06 -4.13 -6.23
N TYR A 797 -14.90 -5.46 -6.17
CA TYR A 797 -14.13 -6.22 -7.18
C TYR A 797 -12.66 -5.77 -7.20
N VAL A 798 -12.02 -5.90 -6.05
CA VAL A 798 -10.64 -5.46 -5.86
C VAL A 798 -9.71 -6.66 -6.11
N GLY A 799 -8.83 -6.54 -7.09
CA GLY A 799 -7.79 -7.54 -7.38
C GLY A 799 -6.59 -6.86 -8.01
N ALA A 800 -5.38 -7.07 -7.46
CA ALA A 800 -4.25 -6.26 -7.86
C ALA A 800 -3.89 -6.37 -9.34
N LEU A 801 -4.02 -7.57 -9.92
CA LEU A 801 -3.81 -7.76 -11.34
C LEU A 801 -5.08 -7.47 -12.13
N VAL A 802 -6.21 -8.09 -11.76
CA VAL A 802 -7.47 -7.97 -12.50
C VAL A 802 -8.65 -7.76 -11.55
N SER A 803 -9.52 -6.80 -11.82
CA SER A 803 -10.78 -6.67 -11.07
C SER A 803 -11.81 -7.75 -11.47
N SER A 804 -12.05 -7.94 -12.77
CA SER A 804 -12.96 -8.94 -13.35
C SER A 804 -12.28 -9.73 -14.49
N ASN A 805 -12.17 -11.05 -14.33
CA ASN A 805 -11.50 -11.94 -15.28
C ASN A 805 -12.45 -12.92 -15.96
N GLN A 806 -12.53 -12.90 -17.29
CA GLN A 806 -13.12 -13.96 -18.12
C GLN A 806 -12.07 -14.71 -18.95
N GLY A 807 -10.84 -14.20 -19.01
CA GLY A 807 -9.75 -14.74 -19.82
C GLY A 807 -8.85 -15.73 -19.06
N ASN A 808 -7.63 -15.89 -19.57
CA ASN A 808 -6.61 -16.76 -18.99
C ASN A 808 -5.52 -15.96 -18.26
N ILE A 809 -5.29 -16.27 -16.99
CA ILE A 809 -4.21 -15.72 -16.17
C ILE A 809 -3.26 -16.86 -15.80
N ASP A 810 -2.00 -16.74 -16.21
CA ASP A 810 -1.00 -17.81 -16.03
C ASP A 810 0.33 -17.28 -15.48
N SER A 811 0.85 -17.94 -14.44
CA SER A 811 2.20 -17.66 -13.92
C SER A 811 2.39 -16.21 -13.47
N CYS A 812 1.34 -15.62 -12.90
CA CYS A 812 1.33 -14.24 -12.41
C CYS A 812 1.39 -14.20 -10.88
N TYR A 813 1.98 -13.15 -10.30
CA TYR A 813 2.01 -13.01 -8.85
C TYR A 813 1.95 -11.58 -8.32
N VAL A 814 1.51 -11.47 -7.07
CA VAL A 814 1.34 -10.18 -6.37
C VAL A 814 1.94 -10.22 -4.97
N THR A 815 2.63 -9.14 -4.59
CA THR A 815 3.08 -8.85 -3.22
C THR A 815 2.66 -7.43 -2.82
N GLY A 816 2.45 -7.17 -1.53
CA GLY A 816 2.08 -5.84 -1.02
C GLY A 816 0.88 -5.87 -0.07
N SER A 817 0.09 -4.79 -0.07
CA SER A 817 -1.11 -4.63 0.76
C SER A 817 -2.32 -4.25 -0.09
N ILE A 818 -3.42 -4.98 0.09
CA ILE A 818 -4.66 -4.80 -0.65
C ILE A 818 -5.81 -4.65 0.35
N LYS A 819 -6.54 -3.55 0.23
CA LYS A 819 -7.71 -3.25 1.02
C LYS A 819 -8.90 -3.03 0.10
N GLY A 820 -10.01 -3.66 0.38
CA GLY A 820 -11.26 -3.46 -0.36
C GLY A 820 -12.48 -3.51 0.54
N LYS A 821 -13.58 -2.88 0.14
CA LYS A 821 -14.84 -3.00 0.91
C LYS A 821 -15.62 -4.25 0.54
N LYS A 822 -15.68 -4.64 -0.73
CA LYS A 822 -16.46 -5.78 -1.23
C LYS A 822 -15.70 -6.57 -2.30
N ASP A 823 -15.81 -7.89 -2.26
CA ASP A 823 -15.27 -8.84 -3.24
C ASP A 823 -13.79 -8.60 -3.53
N VAL A 824 -12.95 -8.97 -2.56
CA VAL A 824 -11.53 -8.62 -2.50
C VAL A 824 -10.68 -9.87 -2.67
N GLY A 825 -9.83 -9.89 -3.69
CA GLY A 825 -8.82 -10.91 -3.92
C GLY A 825 -7.42 -10.30 -3.98
N GLY A 826 -6.40 -11.08 -3.62
CA GLY A 826 -5.02 -10.62 -3.76
C GLY A 826 -4.59 -10.43 -5.22
N LEU A 827 -4.99 -11.35 -6.09
CA LEU A 827 -4.69 -11.32 -7.52
C LEU A 827 -5.90 -10.85 -8.34
N VAL A 828 -7.07 -11.44 -8.08
CA VAL A 828 -8.30 -11.21 -8.85
C VAL A 828 -9.50 -10.94 -7.95
N GLY A 829 -10.27 -9.89 -8.23
CA GLY A 829 -11.51 -9.63 -7.48
C GLY A 829 -12.59 -10.67 -7.79
N TYR A 830 -12.92 -10.82 -9.08
CA TYR A 830 -13.98 -11.68 -9.59
C TYR A 830 -13.50 -12.54 -10.76
N ASN A 831 -13.68 -13.85 -10.69
CA ASN A 831 -13.20 -14.78 -11.71
C ASN A 831 -14.34 -15.58 -12.36
N TYR A 832 -14.43 -15.50 -13.68
CA TYR A 832 -15.18 -16.38 -14.58
C TYR A 832 -14.25 -17.28 -15.42
N GLY A 833 -13.02 -16.81 -15.66
CA GLY A 833 -12.04 -17.49 -16.51
C GLY A 833 -11.14 -18.48 -15.77
N THR A 834 -9.96 -18.72 -16.34
CA THR A 834 -8.95 -19.64 -15.77
C THR A 834 -7.81 -18.88 -15.12
N ILE A 835 -7.42 -19.32 -13.92
CA ILE A 835 -6.23 -18.85 -13.21
C ILE A 835 -5.34 -20.07 -12.92
N GLU A 836 -4.14 -20.09 -13.48
CA GLU A 836 -3.19 -21.19 -13.33
C GLU A 836 -1.81 -20.73 -12.88
N ARG A 837 -1.11 -21.57 -12.09
CA ARG A 837 0.31 -21.37 -11.69
C ARG A 837 0.60 -20.00 -11.07
N SER A 838 -0.40 -19.37 -10.47
CA SER A 838 -0.35 -17.97 -10.03
C SER A 838 -0.48 -17.87 -8.51
N TYR A 839 0.13 -16.84 -7.91
CA TYR A 839 0.16 -16.75 -6.46
C TYR A 839 0.06 -15.33 -5.89
N SER A 840 -0.34 -15.24 -4.62
CA SER A 840 -0.42 -13.97 -3.89
C SER A 840 0.23 -14.10 -2.51
N THR A 841 1.20 -13.23 -2.21
CA THR A 841 1.75 -13.07 -0.86
C THR A 841 1.27 -11.77 -0.20
N ALA A 842 0.35 -11.05 -0.84
CA ALA A 842 -0.14 -9.76 -0.36
C ALA A 842 -1.00 -9.92 0.89
N ALA A 843 -0.88 -8.98 1.82
CA ALA A 843 -1.82 -8.87 2.93
C ALA A 843 -3.16 -8.35 2.38
N VAL A 844 -4.24 -9.11 2.60
CA VAL A 844 -5.57 -8.79 2.06
C VAL A 844 -6.51 -8.44 3.21
N THR A 845 -7.11 -7.26 3.17
CA THR A 845 -8.12 -6.80 4.11
C THR A 845 -9.42 -6.47 3.38
N GLY A 846 -10.45 -7.28 3.60
CA GLY A 846 -11.80 -7.07 3.08
C GLY A 846 -12.74 -6.48 4.13
N GLY A 847 -13.73 -5.72 3.66
CA GLY A 847 -14.87 -5.27 4.46
C GLY A 847 -16.03 -6.28 4.38
N PHE A 848 -17.17 -5.83 3.85
CA PHE A 848 -18.37 -6.63 3.66
C PHE A 848 -18.38 -7.29 2.27
N GLY A 849 -18.48 -8.62 2.20
CA GLY A 849 -18.51 -9.37 0.93
C GLY A 849 -17.64 -10.61 1.01
N PHE A 850 -17.02 -10.99 -0.11
CA PHE A 850 -16.12 -12.16 -0.16
C PHE A 850 -14.67 -11.71 -0.10
N THR A 851 -13.87 -12.31 0.76
CA THR A 851 -12.44 -11.96 0.89
C THR A 851 -11.59 -13.20 0.70
N GLY A 852 -10.70 -13.17 -0.30
CA GLY A 852 -9.75 -14.25 -0.58
C GLY A 852 -8.32 -13.77 -0.69
N GLY A 853 -7.37 -14.58 -0.22
CA GLY A 853 -5.94 -14.27 -0.37
C GLY A 853 -5.48 -14.20 -1.83
N LEU A 854 -6.13 -14.95 -2.74
CA LEU A 854 -5.89 -14.91 -4.19
C LEU A 854 -7.09 -14.34 -4.95
N VAL A 855 -8.30 -14.86 -4.70
CA VAL A 855 -9.52 -14.52 -5.44
C VAL A 855 -10.66 -14.16 -4.50
N GLY A 856 -11.35 -13.04 -4.72
CA GLY A 856 -12.54 -12.70 -3.95
C GLY A 856 -13.68 -13.71 -4.19
N LEU A 857 -14.15 -13.78 -5.44
CA LEU A 857 -15.20 -14.70 -5.87
C LEU A 857 -14.80 -15.48 -7.13
N ASN A 858 -14.97 -16.81 -7.10
CA ASN A 858 -14.84 -17.69 -8.26
C ASN A 858 -16.22 -18.18 -8.73
N ARG A 859 -16.59 -17.94 -10.00
CA ARG A 859 -17.90 -18.30 -10.58
C ARG A 859 -17.95 -19.74 -11.08
N ILE A 860 -19.14 -20.17 -11.49
CA ILE A 860 -19.45 -21.54 -11.93
C ILE A 860 -18.48 -22.03 -13.03
N GLU A 861 -18.14 -21.16 -13.98
CA GLU A 861 -17.19 -21.47 -15.08
C GLU A 861 -15.72 -21.26 -14.68
N GLY A 862 -15.48 -20.65 -13.52
CA GLY A 862 -14.15 -20.27 -13.07
C GLY A 862 -13.33 -21.47 -12.61
N ILE A 863 -12.11 -21.58 -13.13
CA ILE A 863 -11.15 -22.63 -12.78
C ILE A 863 -9.93 -21.99 -12.13
N ILE A 864 -9.57 -22.45 -10.94
CA ILE A 864 -8.34 -22.06 -10.25
C ILE A 864 -7.53 -23.33 -10.03
N LYS A 865 -6.31 -23.38 -10.58
CA LYS A 865 -5.50 -24.60 -10.56
C LYS A 865 -4.01 -24.32 -10.33
N ASN A 866 -3.37 -25.14 -9.49
CA ASN A 866 -1.93 -25.03 -9.20
C ASN A 866 -1.54 -23.63 -8.67
N CYS A 867 -2.42 -23.00 -7.90
CA CYS A 867 -2.25 -21.64 -7.39
C CYS A 867 -2.05 -21.63 -5.87
N ASP A 868 -1.47 -20.53 -5.35
CA ASP A 868 -1.28 -20.38 -3.91
C ASP A 868 -1.47 -18.98 -3.33
N ALA A 869 -1.76 -18.94 -2.02
CA ALA A 869 -1.85 -17.70 -1.25
C ALA A 869 -1.16 -17.83 0.10
N SER A 870 -0.29 -16.87 0.45
CA SER A 870 0.51 -16.92 1.69
C SER A 870 0.43 -15.65 2.55
N GLY A 871 -0.16 -14.56 2.04
CA GLY A 871 -0.40 -13.36 2.83
C GLY A 871 -1.50 -13.54 3.87
N HIS A 872 -1.46 -12.74 4.94
CA HIS A 872 -2.52 -12.74 5.95
C HIS A 872 -3.83 -12.18 5.37
N VAL A 873 -4.95 -12.85 5.65
CA VAL A 873 -6.29 -12.46 5.18
C VAL A 873 -7.17 -12.07 6.36
N ILE A 874 -7.71 -10.85 6.31
CA ILE A 874 -8.68 -10.33 7.27
C ILE A 874 -9.95 -9.97 6.50
N GLY A 875 -11.11 -10.44 6.94
CA GLY A 875 -12.40 -10.05 6.38
C GLY A 875 -13.50 -10.04 7.44
N VAL A 876 -14.71 -9.65 7.05
CA VAL A 876 -15.89 -9.78 7.92
C VAL A 876 -16.48 -11.18 7.77
N ASP A 877 -17.19 -11.47 6.68
CA ASP A 877 -17.78 -12.80 6.44
C ASP A 877 -17.22 -13.41 5.15
N ASN A 878 -17.38 -14.72 4.94
CA ASN A 878 -16.94 -15.45 3.75
C ASN A 878 -15.46 -15.19 3.43
N VAL A 879 -14.61 -15.52 4.40
CA VAL A 879 -13.19 -15.23 4.36
C VAL A 879 -12.42 -16.52 4.11
N GLY A 880 -11.73 -16.59 2.97
CA GLY A 880 -10.89 -17.72 2.58
C GLY A 880 -9.43 -17.34 2.47
N GLY A 881 -8.52 -18.22 2.90
CA GLY A 881 -7.09 -18.00 2.69
C GLY A 881 -6.68 -17.98 1.21
N LEU A 882 -7.45 -18.63 0.33
CA LEU A 882 -7.27 -18.57 -1.13
C LEU A 882 -8.45 -17.87 -1.80
N VAL A 883 -9.68 -18.33 -1.54
CA VAL A 883 -10.91 -17.86 -2.22
C VAL A 883 -11.99 -17.49 -1.20
N GLY A 884 -12.61 -16.31 -1.31
CA GLY A 884 -13.73 -15.95 -0.44
C GLY A 884 -14.96 -16.85 -0.66
N LEU A 885 -15.50 -16.82 -1.87
CA LEU A 885 -16.64 -17.66 -2.31
C LEU A 885 -16.31 -18.43 -3.59
N ASN A 886 -16.54 -19.75 -3.58
CA ASN A 886 -16.30 -20.61 -4.73
C ASN A 886 -17.59 -21.26 -5.27
N TYR A 887 -17.92 -20.97 -6.53
CA TYR A 887 -18.93 -21.70 -7.33
C TYR A 887 -18.29 -22.66 -8.35
N GLY A 888 -17.03 -22.45 -8.70
CA GLY A 888 -16.32 -23.16 -9.76
C GLY A 888 -15.44 -24.30 -9.23
N THR A 889 -14.35 -24.58 -9.93
CA THR A 889 -13.44 -25.69 -9.60
C THR A 889 -12.13 -25.18 -9.00
N LEU A 890 -11.75 -25.75 -7.86
CA LEU A 890 -10.43 -25.61 -7.27
C LEU A 890 -9.68 -26.94 -7.37
N ASP A 891 -8.56 -26.97 -8.09
CA ASP A 891 -7.74 -28.17 -8.29
C ASP A 891 -6.27 -27.92 -7.90
N ASN A 892 -5.74 -28.72 -6.97
CA ASN A 892 -4.32 -28.68 -6.57
C ASN A 892 -3.83 -27.28 -6.10
N ASN A 893 -4.64 -26.57 -5.32
CA ASN A 893 -4.30 -25.25 -4.79
C ASN A 893 -3.97 -25.28 -3.30
N PHE A 894 -3.26 -24.27 -2.80
CA PHE A 894 -2.99 -24.20 -1.35
C PHE A 894 -2.94 -22.81 -0.75
N SER A 895 -3.20 -22.73 0.56
CA SER A 895 -3.05 -21.51 1.34
C SER A 895 -2.21 -21.73 2.61
N LYS A 896 -1.33 -20.77 2.90
CA LYS A 896 -0.42 -20.78 4.05
C LYS A 896 -0.63 -19.60 5.00
N GLY A 897 -1.30 -18.54 4.53
CA GLY A 897 -1.55 -17.34 5.32
C GLY A 897 -2.57 -17.61 6.44
N SER A 898 -2.43 -16.92 7.58
CA SER A 898 -3.47 -16.95 8.60
C SER A 898 -4.73 -16.24 8.11
N VAL A 899 -5.89 -16.68 8.59
CA VAL A 899 -7.20 -16.18 8.18
C VAL A 899 -7.99 -15.75 9.41
N THR A 900 -8.47 -14.51 9.42
CA THR A 900 -9.30 -13.96 10.49
C THR A 900 -10.60 -13.42 9.91
N GLY A 901 -11.73 -13.84 10.48
CA GLY A 901 -13.04 -13.31 10.12
C GLY A 901 -14.10 -13.55 11.20
N ASN A 902 -15.35 -13.32 10.84
CA ASN A 902 -16.51 -13.47 11.69
C ASN A 902 -17.26 -14.77 11.40
N GLU A 903 -17.96 -14.87 10.25
CA GLU A 903 -18.71 -16.06 9.82
C GLU A 903 -18.21 -16.61 8.48
N PHE A 904 -18.31 -17.93 8.26
CA PHE A 904 -17.84 -18.62 7.05
C PHE A 904 -16.37 -18.36 6.77
N VAL A 905 -15.53 -18.75 7.74
CA VAL A 905 -14.09 -18.54 7.67
C VAL A 905 -13.41 -19.88 7.40
N GLY A 906 -12.64 -19.95 6.31
CA GLY A 906 -11.89 -21.14 5.92
C GLY A 906 -10.44 -20.84 5.60
N GLY A 907 -9.53 -21.76 5.95
CA GLY A 907 -8.12 -21.60 5.61
C GLY A 907 -7.84 -21.64 4.11
N LEU A 908 -8.70 -22.25 3.29
CA LEU A 908 -8.65 -22.21 1.83
C LEU A 908 -9.84 -21.40 1.27
N VAL A 909 -11.07 -21.76 1.65
CA VAL A 909 -12.30 -21.17 1.10
C VAL A 909 -13.26 -20.73 2.19
N GLY A 910 -13.82 -19.52 2.10
CA GLY A 910 -14.85 -19.08 3.05
C GLY A 910 -16.13 -19.91 2.93
N ASP A 911 -16.85 -19.74 1.81
CA ASP A 911 -18.03 -20.52 1.45
C ASP A 911 -17.81 -21.25 0.12
N ASN A 912 -18.07 -22.55 0.10
CA ASN A 912 -17.87 -23.42 -1.06
C ASN A 912 -19.17 -24.03 -1.56
N ILE A 913 -19.41 -23.88 -2.86
CA ILE A 913 -20.55 -24.40 -3.62
C ILE A 913 -20.06 -25.30 -4.77
N GLY A 914 -18.82 -25.11 -5.24
CA GLY A 914 -18.20 -25.90 -6.30
C GLY A 914 -17.24 -26.98 -5.81
N ASN A 915 -16.49 -27.62 -6.71
CA ASN A 915 -15.60 -28.73 -6.37
C ASN A 915 -14.25 -28.25 -5.80
N ILE A 916 -13.73 -28.98 -4.81
CA ILE A 916 -12.39 -28.79 -4.26
C ILE A 916 -11.65 -30.13 -4.30
N ASN A 917 -10.58 -30.21 -5.09
CA ASN A 917 -9.81 -31.43 -5.29
C ASN A 917 -8.32 -31.20 -5.02
N GLY A 918 -7.69 -32.07 -4.24
CA GLY A 918 -6.23 -32.04 -4.02
C GLY A 918 -5.71 -30.76 -3.34
N CYS A 919 -6.56 -29.98 -2.69
CA CYS A 919 -6.20 -28.68 -2.13
C CYS A 919 -5.86 -28.74 -0.63
N TYR A 920 -5.09 -27.78 -0.12
CA TYR A 920 -4.75 -27.77 1.30
C TYR A 920 -4.55 -26.39 1.94
N ALA A 921 -4.73 -26.33 3.26
CA ALA A 921 -4.54 -25.11 4.05
C ALA A 921 -3.69 -25.38 5.31
N THR A 922 -2.68 -24.55 5.56
CA THR A 922 -1.79 -24.70 6.72
C THR A 922 -1.79 -23.52 7.68
N GLY A 923 -2.36 -22.38 7.27
CA GLY A 923 -2.46 -21.18 8.10
C GLY A 923 -3.48 -21.33 9.24
N ALA A 924 -3.24 -20.63 10.35
CA ALA A 924 -4.19 -20.61 11.46
C ALA A 924 -5.48 -19.88 11.08
N VAL A 925 -6.63 -20.41 11.50
CA VAL A 925 -7.96 -19.87 11.20
C VAL A 925 -8.65 -19.42 12.49
N THR A 926 -9.08 -18.17 12.53
CA THR A 926 -9.80 -17.58 13.66
C THR A 926 -11.12 -16.98 13.21
N GLY A 927 -12.21 -17.45 13.80
CA GLY A 927 -13.56 -16.95 13.61
C GLY A 927 -14.17 -16.42 14.90
N THR A 928 -14.93 -15.32 14.82
CA THR A 928 -15.66 -14.77 15.98
C THR A 928 -17.13 -15.20 16.07
N SER A 929 -17.61 -16.00 15.12
CA SER A 929 -18.99 -16.50 15.06
C SER A 929 -19.01 -17.98 14.60
N ASN A 930 -19.93 -18.32 13.69
CA ASN A 930 -20.27 -19.68 13.27
C ASN A 930 -19.53 -20.11 12.00
N HIS A 931 -19.50 -21.43 11.76
CA HIS A 931 -19.07 -22.05 10.50
C HIS A 931 -17.59 -21.78 10.17
N ILE A 932 -16.71 -22.25 11.04
CA ILE A 932 -15.26 -22.03 10.94
C ILE A 932 -14.57 -23.35 10.60
N GLY A 933 -13.77 -23.38 9.53
CA GLY A 933 -13.08 -24.59 9.09
C GLY A 933 -11.61 -24.37 8.77
N GLY A 934 -10.77 -25.37 8.99
CA GLY A 934 -9.36 -25.29 8.61
C GLY A 934 -9.13 -25.22 7.10
N LEU A 935 -10.00 -25.85 6.29
CA LEU A 935 -10.03 -25.75 4.83
C LEU A 935 -11.19 -24.87 4.36
N ALA A 936 -12.42 -25.16 4.82
CA ALA A 936 -13.62 -24.44 4.37
C ALA A 936 -14.55 -24.05 5.52
N GLY A 937 -15.00 -22.79 5.57
CA GLY A 937 -15.99 -22.37 6.57
C GLY A 937 -17.31 -23.11 6.39
N ARG A 938 -17.87 -23.01 5.18
CA ARG A 938 -18.95 -23.86 4.68
C ARG A 938 -18.48 -24.70 3.49
N GLY A 939 -18.79 -25.98 3.51
CA GLY A 939 -18.59 -26.90 2.41
C GLY A 939 -19.91 -27.31 1.74
N ASN A 940 -19.90 -27.32 0.42
CA ASN A 940 -20.85 -27.99 -0.44
C ASN A 940 -22.33 -27.58 -0.29
N ARG A 941 -22.80 -26.66 -1.13
CA ARG A 941 -24.22 -26.30 -1.28
C ARG A 941 -24.74 -26.74 -2.65
N VAL A 942 -25.96 -27.27 -2.71
CA VAL A 942 -26.58 -27.64 -4.00
C VAL A 942 -26.94 -26.38 -4.80
N LEU A 943 -26.52 -26.33 -6.07
CA LEU A 943 -26.97 -25.33 -7.05
C LEU A 943 -28.39 -25.65 -7.52
N GLY A 944 -29.38 -24.99 -6.91
CA GLY A 944 -30.76 -24.92 -7.41
C GLY A 944 -31.65 -26.14 -7.11
N PRO A 945 -32.98 -26.01 -7.34
CA PRO A 945 -33.98 -27.02 -7.00
C PRO A 945 -33.98 -28.26 -7.92
N THR A 946 -33.13 -28.32 -8.95
CA THR A 946 -33.12 -29.37 -9.98
C THR A 946 -31.84 -30.21 -9.94
N GLY A 947 -31.71 -31.09 -8.94
CA GLY A 947 -30.98 -32.36 -9.07
C GLY A 947 -29.51 -32.35 -9.55
N GLY A 948 -28.76 -31.26 -9.45
CA GLY A 948 -27.34 -31.20 -9.82
C GLY A 948 -26.45 -32.15 -9.02
N LYS A 949 -25.32 -32.60 -9.60
CA LYS A 949 -24.26 -33.32 -8.88
C LYS A 949 -23.82 -32.50 -7.66
N TRP A 950 -23.61 -33.18 -6.53
CA TRP A 950 -23.08 -32.53 -5.34
C TRP A 950 -21.65 -32.09 -5.61
N SER A 951 -21.29 -30.94 -5.06
CA SER A 951 -19.89 -30.58 -4.95
C SER A 951 -19.20 -31.56 -4.00
N VAL A 952 -17.96 -31.91 -4.35
CA VAL A 952 -17.14 -32.86 -3.60
C VAL A 952 -15.89 -32.15 -3.09
N ILE A 953 -15.55 -32.41 -1.83
CA ILE A 953 -14.23 -32.08 -1.28
C ILE A 953 -13.44 -33.39 -1.23
N SER A 954 -12.46 -33.53 -2.11
CA SER A 954 -11.69 -34.77 -2.29
C SER A 954 -10.19 -34.55 -2.17
N GLU A 955 -9.50 -35.49 -1.54
CA GLU A 955 -8.02 -35.50 -1.46
C GLU A 955 -7.40 -34.24 -0.81
N CYS A 956 -8.19 -33.55 0.03
CA CYS A 956 -7.82 -32.28 0.65
C CYS A 956 -7.35 -32.42 2.10
N TYR A 957 -6.62 -31.44 2.60
CA TYR A 957 -6.23 -31.44 4.02
C TYR A 957 -6.04 -30.07 4.66
N ALA A 958 -6.17 -30.02 5.99
CA ALA A 958 -5.88 -28.84 6.79
C ALA A 958 -4.98 -29.14 7.99
N THR A 959 -3.99 -28.30 8.25
CA THR A 959 -3.04 -28.48 9.37
C THR A 959 -2.96 -27.30 10.32
N GLY A 960 -3.50 -26.15 9.95
CA GLY A 960 -3.54 -24.97 10.82
C GLY A 960 -4.50 -25.15 12.00
N SER A 961 -4.20 -24.49 13.13
CA SER A 961 -5.13 -24.45 14.27
C SER A 961 -6.41 -23.70 13.91
N VAL A 962 -7.56 -24.19 14.36
CA VAL A 962 -8.87 -23.59 14.10
C VAL A 962 -9.51 -23.17 15.42
N THR A 963 -9.83 -21.88 15.54
CA THR A 963 -10.56 -21.33 16.69
C THR A 963 -11.83 -20.65 16.20
N GLY A 964 -12.97 -21.02 16.76
CA GLY A 964 -14.26 -20.41 16.46
C GLY A 964 -15.18 -20.39 17.68
N VAL A 965 -16.44 -19.97 17.49
CA VAL A 965 -17.43 -19.92 18.57
C VAL A 965 -18.35 -21.13 18.53
N ASP A 966 -19.30 -21.24 17.59
CA ASP A 966 -20.35 -22.28 17.69
C ASP A 966 -19.99 -23.56 16.93
N THR A 967 -19.92 -23.48 15.59
CA THR A 967 -19.67 -24.62 14.69
C THR A 967 -18.27 -24.54 14.12
N VAL A 968 -17.40 -25.49 14.53
CA VAL A 968 -15.96 -25.45 14.20
C VAL A 968 -15.47 -26.83 13.79
N GLY A 969 -14.84 -26.92 12.61
CA GLY A 969 -14.24 -28.15 12.10
C GLY A 969 -12.76 -27.97 11.77
N GLY A 970 -11.94 -29.00 12.03
CA GLY A 970 -10.53 -28.94 11.63
C GLY A 970 -10.32 -28.91 10.12
N LEU A 971 -11.25 -29.44 9.32
CA LEU A 971 -11.30 -29.31 7.86
C LEU A 971 -12.46 -28.40 7.43
N VAL A 972 -13.69 -28.72 7.81
CA VAL A 972 -14.88 -27.99 7.36
C VAL A 972 -15.77 -27.61 8.53
N GLY A 973 -16.15 -26.34 8.65
CA GLY A 973 -17.07 -25.90 9.72
C GLY A 973 -18.41 -26.60 9.58
N PHE A 974 -19.09 -26.37 8.46
CA PHE A 974 -20.44 -26.86 8.21
C PHE A 974 -20.62 -27.34 6.78
N ASP A 975 -21.31 -28.46 6.55
CA ASP A 975 -21.41 -29.01 5.20
C ASP A 975 -22.61 -29.93 4.93
N TYR A 976 -23.04 -29.96 3.65
CA TYR A 976 -24.16 -30.79 3.15
C TYR A 976 -23.78 -31.86 2.11
N GLY A 977 -22.55 -31.87 1.60
CA GLY A 977 -22.09 -32.72 0.49
C GLY A 977 -21.20 -33.88 0.91
N GLU A 978 -20.29 -34.26 0.01
CA GLU A 978 -19.37 -35.39 0.20
C GLU A 978 -17.97 -34.89 0.57
N ILE A 979 -17.36 -35.55 1.56
CA ILE A 979 -15.93 -35.42 1.87
C ILE A 979 -15.29 -36.80 1.74
N GLU A 980 -14.33 -36.91 0.83
CA GLU A 980 -13.65 -38.18 0.52
C GLU A 980 -12.13 -38.02 0.62
N LYS A 981 -11.44 -38.98 1.25
CA LYS A 981 -9.96 -39.03 1.28
C LYS A 981 -9.31 -37.75 1.82
N CYS A 982 -9.93 -37.14 2.83
CA CYS A 982 -9.48 -35.89 3.43
C CYS A 982 -9.00 -36.06 4.87
N TYR A 983 -8.17 -35.13 5.35
CA TYR A 983 -7.71 -35.16 6.74
C TYR A 983 -7.45 -33.81 7.37
N ALA A 984 -7.53 -33.76 8.71
CA ALA A 984 -7.19 -32.59 9.50
C ALA A 984 -6.29 -32.92 10.69
N THR A 985 -5.27 -32.09 10.93
CA THR A 985 -4.28 -32.31 12.00
C THR A 985 -4.13 -31.15 12.99
N GLY A 986 -4.63 -29.97 12.65
CA GLY A 986 -4.59 -28.80 13.52
C GLY A 986 -5.52 -28.93 14.73
N SER A 987 -5.16 -28.30 15.85
CA SER A 987 -6.03 -28.23 17.04
C SER A 987 -7.30 -27.45 16.75
N VAL A 988 -8.44 -27.91 17.26
CA VAL A 988 -9.75 -27.30 17.05
C VAL A 988 -10.35 -26.84 18.39
N LYS A 989 -10.79 -25.58 18.46
CA LYS A 989 -11.40 -24.99 19.65
C LYS A 989 -12.70 -24.24 19.33
N GLY A 990 -13.74 -24.48 20.11
CA GLY A 990 -14.98 -23.68 20.10
C GLY A 990 -15.92 -24.03 21.25
N CYS A 991 -17.23 -23.90 21.03
CA CYS A 991 -18.27 -24.04 22.05
C CYS A 991 -19.27 -25.19 21.80
N ASN A 992 -19.91 -25.36 20.65
CA ASN A 992 -21.13 -26.22 20.55
C ASN A 992 -21.09 -27.38 19.56
N LYS A 993 -20.59 -27.22 18.34
CA LYS A 993 -20.55 -28.29 17.33
C LYS A 993 -19.13 -28.39 16.81
N ILE A 994 -18.31 -29.13 17.55
CA ILE A 994 -16.85 -29.09 17.38
C ILE A 994 -16.34 -30.46 16.95
N GLY A 995 -15.73 -30.52 15.77
CA GLY A 995 -15.17 -31.75 15.22
C GLY A 995 -13.73 -31.60 14.74
N GLY A 996 -12.91 -32.62 14.94
CA GLY A 996 -11.54 -32.64 14.44
C GLY A 996 -11.45 -32.57 12.91
N LEU A 997 -12.47 -33.04 12.19
CA LEU A 997 -12.62 -32.91 10.74
C LEU A 997 -13.78 -31.97 10.39
N ALA A 998 -14.98 -32.22 10.90
CA ALA A 998 -16.18 -31.45 10.56
C ALA A 998 -16.96 -30.99 11.81
N GLY A 999 -17.31 -29.71 11.89
CA GLY A 999 -18.11 -29.20 13.01
C GLY A 999 -19.53 -29.77 12.95
N GLU A 1000 -20.20 -29.55 11.83
CA GLU A 1000 -21.56 -30.02 11.58
C GLU A 1000 -21.71 -30.61 10.18
N LYS A 1001 -22.42 -31.74 10.12
CA LYS A 1001 -22.71 -32.46 8.90
C LYS A 1001 -24.20 -32.74 8.78
N CYS A 1002 -24.87 -32.01 7.89
CA CYS A 1002 -26.32 -32.03 7.75
C CYS A 1002 -26.77 -32.88 6.57
N ARG A 1003 -28.02 -33.35 6.64
CA ARG A 1003 -28.72 -33.95 5.51
C ARG A 1003 -29.44 -32.88 4.67
N MET A 1004 -29.49 -33.04 3.35
CA MET A 1004 -30.38 -32.25 2.48
C MET A 1004 -31.43 -33.14 1.80
N GLY A 1005 -32.69 -32.97 2.17
CA GLY A 1005 -33.80 -33.72 1.59
C GLY A 1005 -33.70 -35.22 1.86
N SER A 1006 -33.91 -36.05 0.83
CA SER A 1006 -33.94 -37.52 0.97
C SER A 1006 -32.57 -38.19 0.87
N ARG A 1007 -31.51 -37.51 0.43
CA ARG A 1007 -30.16 -38.09 0.25
C ARG A 1007 -29.27 -37.86 1.46
N TYR A 1008 -28.45 -38.85 1.82
CA TYR A 1008 -27.51 -38.76 2.95
C TYR A 1008 -26.20 -38.09 2.53
N SER A 1009 -25.68 -37.17 3.34
CA SER A 1009 -24.30 -36.69 3.22
C SER A 1009 -23.31 -37.79 3.60
N LEU A 1010 -22.09 -37.77 3.03
CA LEU A 1010 -21.09 -38.83 3.18
C LEU A 1010 -19.74 -38.25 3.61
N ILE A 1011 -19.15 -38.85 4.65
CA ILE A 1011 -17.71 -38.73 4.95
C ILE A 1011 -17.11 -40.12 4.78
N SER A 1012 -16.23 -40.28 3.79
CA SER A 1012 -15.60 -41.56 3.45
C SER A 1012 -14.08 -41.47 3.46
N GLU A 1013 -13.44 -42.48 4.05
CA GLU A 1013 -11.97 -42.60 4.01
C GLU A 1013 -11.25 -41.34 4.54
N CYS A 1014 -11.76 -40.77 5.64
CA CYS A 1014 -11.24 -39.53 6.22
C CYS A 1014 -10.74 -39.71 7.65
N PHE A 1015 -9.86 -38.81 8.11
CA PHE A 1015 -9.37 -38.87 9.49
C PHE A 1015 -9.01 -37.52 10.12
N ALA A 1016 -8.99 -37.49 11.46
CA ALA A 1016 -8.53 -36.34 12.23
C ALA A 1016 -7.53 -36.71 13.34
N MET A 1017 -6.53 -35.85 13.55
CA MET A 1017 -5.45 -36.07 14.54
C MET A 1017 -5.30 -34.94 15.55
N GLY A 1018 -5.85 -33.76 15.26
CA GLY A 1018 -5.73 -32.59 16.14
C GLY A 1018 -6.55 -32.74 17.41
N SER A 1019 -6.08 -32.12 18.51
CA SER A 1019 -6.85 -32.04 19.74
C SER A 1019 -8.12 -31.21 19.55
N VAL A 1020 -9.25 -31.67 20.07
CA VAL A 1020 -10.56 -31.01 19.97
C VAL A 1020 -11.02 -30.56 21.35
N THR A 1021 -11.32 -29.27 21.50
CA THR A 1021 -11.83 -28.69 22.76
C THR A 1021 -13.13 -27.92 22.50
N GLY A 1022 -14.19 -28.29 23.21
CA GLY A 1022 -15.51 -27.65 23.11
C GLY A 1022 -16.26 -27.59 24.44
N LEU A 1023 -17.50 -27.10 24.42
CA LEU A 1023 -18.43 -27.22 25.55
C LEU A 1023 -19.47 -28.32 25.27
N ASP A 1024 -20.23 -28.21 24.19
CA ASP A 1024 -21.26 -29.19 23.78
C ASP A 1024 -20.84 -29.90 22.48
N LYS A 1025 -21.42 -31.08 22.21
CA LYS A 1025 -21.31 -31.90 20.98
C LYS A 1025 -19.90 -31.90 20.38
N VAL A 1026 -18.96 -32.44 21.15
CA VAL A 1026 -17.53 -32.45 20.82
C VAL A 1026 -17.12 -33.84 20.34
N GLY A 1027 -16.71 -33.93 19.07
CA GLY A 1027 -16.27 -35.18 18.45
C GLY A 1027 -14.82 -35.13 17.97
N GLY A 1028 -14.08 -36.23 18.10
CA GLY A 1028 -12.73 -36.32 17.55
C GLY A 1028 -12.67 -36.20 16.03
N LEU A 1029 -13.74 -36.56 15.32
CA LEU A 1029 -13.90 -36.38 13.88
C LEU A 1029 -15.05 -35.41 13.56
N VAL A 1030 -16.26 -35.66 14.07
CA VAL A 1030 -17.46 -34.87 13.76
C VAL A 1030 -18.17 -34.39 15.02
N GLY A 1031 -18.46 -33.10 15.13
CA GLY A 1031 -19.22 -32.56 16.27
C GLY A 1031 -20.68 -33.03 16.26
N TYR A 1032 -21.42 -32.65 15.23
CA TYR A 1032 -22.82 -33.03 14.99
C TYR A 1032 -23.01 -33.73 13.64
N SER A 1033 -23.68 -34.89 13.64
CA SER A 1033 -23.83 -35.76 12.47
C SER A 1033 -25.29 -36.13 12.17
N GLU A 1034 -25.69 -35.88 10.93
CA GLU A 1034 -26.87 -36.44 10.24
C GLU A 1034 -26.46 -37.21 8.96
N CYS A 1035 -25.21 -37.71 8.95
CA CYS A 1035 -24.56 -38.22 7.75
C CYS A 1035 -24.09 -39.68 7.90
N ILE A 1036 -23.61 -40.25 6.80
CA ILE A 1036 -22.92 -41.54 6.78
C ILE A 1036 -21.43 -41.28 6.98
N LEU A 1037 -20.84 -41.88 8.01
CA LEU A 1037 -19.41 -41.95 8.25
C LEU A 1037 -18.95 -43.36 7.92
N LYS A 1038 -18.08 -43.52 6.93
CA LYS A 1038 -17.61 -44.83 6.50
C LYS A 1038 -16.10 -44.84 6.34
N ASN A 1039 -15.45 -45.85 6.92
CA ASN A 1039 -14.00 -46.00 6.84
C ASN A 1039 -13.26 -44.77 7.40
N THR A 1040 -13.58 -44.35 8.63
CA THR A 1040 -13.04 -43.11 9.21
C THR A 1040 -12.36 -43.33 10.55
N TYR A 1041 -11.47 -42.43 10.95
CA TYR A 1041 -10.86 -42.53 12.27
C TYR A 1041 -10.44 -41.21 12.91
N ALA A 1042 -10.36 -41.19 14.24
CA ALA A 1042 -9.85 -40.06 15.02
C ALA A 1042 -8.83 -40.49 16.08
N THR A 1043 -7.75 -39.71 16.21
CA THR A 1043 -6.63 -40.00 17.15
C THR A 1043 -6.36 -38.85 18.14
N GLY A 1044 -6.86 -37.65 17.85
CA GLY A 1044 -6.69 -36.49 18.72
C GLY A 1044 -7.49 -36.58 20.01
N SER A 1045 -6.98 -35.97 21.09
CA SER A 1045 -7.69 -35.90 22.37
C SER A 1045 -8.95 -35.01 22.26
N VAL A 1046 -10.05 -35.43 22.88
CA VAL A 1046 -11.33 -34.73 22.87
C VAL A 1046 -11.67 -34.29 24.30
N THR A 1047 -11.87 -32.98 24.49
CA THR A 1047 -12.24 -32.39 25.79
C THR A 1047 -13.53 -31.58 25.65
N GLY A 1048 -14.52 -31.85 26.51
CA GLY A 1048 -15.83 -31.18 26.46
C GLY A 1048 -16.60 -31.17 27.78
N VAL A 1049 -17.78 -30.57 27.79
CA VAL A 1049 -18.73 -30.54 28.93
C VAL A 1049 -19.86 -31.56 28.75
N ASN A 1050 -20.45 -31.65 27.54
CA ASN A 1050 -21.56 -32.55 27.24
C ASN A 1050 -21.50 -33.09 25.78
N TYR A 1051 -22.11 -34.26 25.56
CA TYR A 1051 -22.09 -35.01 24.29
C TYR A 1051 -20.68 -35.14 23.67
N ILE A 1052 -19.82 -35.91 24.34
CA ILE A 1052 -18.41 -36.06 24.01
C ILE A 1052 -18.18 -37.46 23.44
N GLY A 1053 -17.69 -37.54 22.20
CA GLY A 1053 -17.34 -38.81 21.58
C GLY A 1053 -15.93 -38.80 21.01
N GLY A 1054 -15.21 -39.92 21.13
CA GLY A 1054 -13.89 -40.06 20.51
C GLY A 1054 -13.91 -39.92 18.99
N LEU A 1055 -15.05 -40.17 18.33
CA LEU A 1055 -15.26 -39.95 16.90
C LEU A 1055 -16.37 -38.92 16.63
N VAL A 1056 -17.56 -39.11 17.19
CA VAL A 1056 -18.75 -38.26 16.94
C VAL A 1056 -19.31 -37.71 18.26
N GLY A 1057 -19.51 -36.40 18.37
CA GLY A 1057 -20.11 -35.81 19.57
C GLY A 1057 -21.59 -36.19 19.72
N TYR A 1058 -22.39 -35.82 18.72
CA TYR A 1058 -23.83 -36.06 18.68
C TYR A 1058 -24.24 -36.60 17.30
N GLY A 1059 -24.81 -37.80 17.27
CA GLY A 1059 -25.44 -38.36 16.08
C GLY A 1059 -26.96 -38.37 16.22
N ASP A 1060 -27.65 -37.77 15.26
CA ASP A 1060 -29.11 -37.79 15.16
C ASP A 1060 -29.61 -39.13 14.55
N LEU A 1061 -30.93 -39.30 14.37
CA LEU A 1061 -31.58 -40.50 13.81
C LEU A 1061 -31.03 -40.92 12.44
N ASN A 1062 -30.44 -39.98 11.69
CA ASN A 1062 -29.88 -40.22 10.35
C ASN A 1062 -28.35 -40.44 10.37
N SER A 1063 -27.71 -40.49 11.54
CA SER A 1063 -26.28 -40.73 11.65
C SER A 1063 -25.96 -42.23 11.54
N PHE A 1064 -25.20 -42.62 10.51
CA PHE A 1064 -24.76 -44.00 10.32
C PHE A 1064 -23.24 -44.05 10.36
N ILE A 1065 -22.68 -44.71 11.37
CA ILE A 1065 -21.22 -44.85 11.52
C ILE A 1065 -20.85 -46.31 11.25
N ASP A 1066 -20.00 -46.53 10.25
CA ASP A 1066 -19.58 -47.86 9.83
C ASP A 1066 -18.06 -47.93 9.62
N TYR A 1067 -17.47 -49.09 9.92
CA TYR A 1067 -16.04 -49.38 9.74
C TYR A 1067 -15.11 -48.27 10.26
N SER A 1068 -15.33 -47.78 11.48
CA SER A 1068 -14.62 -46.59 11.98
C SER A 1068 -14.07 -46.78 13.38
N TYR A 1069 -13.04 -46.01 13.75
CA TYR A 1069 -12.40 -46.15 15.06
C TYR A 1069 -11.91 -44.87 15.72
N ALA A 1070 -11.74 -44.89 17.04
CA ALA A 1070 -11.16 -43.79 17.82
C ALA A 1070 -10.12 -44.27 18.84
N THR A 1071 -9.08 -43.46 19.06
CA THR A 1071 -7.98 -43.77 20.00
C THR A 1071 -7.58 -42.60 20.90
N GLY A 1072 -8.01 -41.37 20.63
CA GLY A 1072 -7.66 -40.22 21.45
C GLY A 1072 -8.31 -40.24 22.82
N LEU A 1073 -7.65 -39.63 23.83
CA LEU A 1073 -8.23 -39.44 25.17
C LEU A 1073 -9.57 -38.72 25.07
N VAL A 1074 -10.61 -39.23 25.74
CA VAL A 1074 -11.93 -38.57 25.83
C VAL A 1074 -12.16 -38.10 27.26
N LYS A 1075 -12.28 -36.78 27.45
CA LYS A 1075 -12.31 -36.15 28.78
C LYS A 1075 -13.49 -35.20 28.94
N ALA A 1076 -14.30 -35.42 29.97
CA ALA A 1076 -15.28 -34.44 30.45
C ALA A 1076 -14.64 -33.48 31.46
N THR A 1077 -15.00 -32.19 31.38
CA THR A 1077 -14.55 -31.15 32.32
C THR A 1077 -15.56 -30.86 33.43
N ASN A 1078 -16.81 -31.29 33.26
CA ASN A 1078 -17.85 -31.19 34.29
C ASN A 1078 -18.22 -32.59 34.80
N THR A 1079 -18.17 -32.79 36.12
CA THR A 1079 -18.50 -34.06 36.79
C THR A 1079 -19.83 -34.01 37.56
N SER A 1080 -20.55 -32.89 37.56
CA SER A 1080 -21.75 -32.67 38.40
C SER A 1080 -23.10 -32.73 37.66
N GLY A 1081 -23.13 -33.14 36.39
CA GLY A 1081 -24.37 -33.33 35.59
C GLY A 1081 -24.38 -34.62 34.75
N LYS A 1082 -25.53 -34.94 34.11
CA LYS A 1082 -25.62 -36.06 33.14
C LYS A 1082 -24.81 -35.75 31.88
N THR A 1083 -23.51 -36.02 31.92
CA THR A 1083 -22.62 -35.89 30.77
C THR A 1083 -22.61 -37.18 29.96
N TYR A 1084 -22.91 -37.09 28.66
CA TYR A 1084 -22.80 -38.22 27.75
C TYR A 1084 -21.36 -38.31 27.19
N VAL A 1085 -20.55 -39.23 27.72
CA VAL A 1085 -19.17 -39.50 27.27
C VAL A 1085 -19.08 -40.92 26.71
N ALA A 1086 -18.44 -41.10 25.56
CA ALA A 1086 -18.31 -42.40 24.91
C ALA A 1086 -17.04 -42.51 24.05
N GLY A 1087 -16.57 -43.75 23.85
CA GLY A 1087 -15.38 -44.04 23.05
C GLY A 1087 -15.53 -43.69 21.57
N ILE A 1088 -16.72 -43.86 20.97
CA ILE A 1088 -17.01 -43.47 19.58
C ILE A 1088 -18.01 -42.32 19.52
N ILE A 1089 -19.23 -42.51 20.04
CA ILE A 1089 -20.33 -41.55 19.86
C ILE A 1089 -20.96 -41.10 21.17
N GLY A 1090 -20.93 -39.80 21.47
CA GLY A 1090 -21.44 -39.24 22.73
C GLY A 1090 -22.94 -39.50 22.92
N TYR A 1091 -23.77 -38.99 22.01
CA TYR A 1091 -25.20 -39.34 21.90
C TYR A 1091 -25.48 -40.03 20.58
N ASN A 1092 -26.18 -41.17 20.64
CA ASN A 1092 -26.46 -42.00 19.47
C ASN A 1092 -27.97 -42.13 19.25
N GLY A 1093 -28.53 -41.31 18.36
CA GLY A 1093 -29.89 -41.47 17.84
C GLY A 1093 -29.96 -42.41 16.63
N GLY A 1094 -28.84 -42.65 15.95
CA GLY A 1094 -28.75 -43.44 14.72
C GLY A 1094 -28.17 -44.84 14.93
N ASN A 1095 -27.36 -45.30 13.97
CA ASN A 1095 -26.78 -46.65 13.98
C ASN A 1095 -25.25 -46.61 13.97
N THR A 1096 -24.63 -47.51 14.73
CA THR A 1096 -23.17 -47.65 14.82
C THR A 1096 -22.81 -49.11 14.66
N THR A 1097 -22.22 -49.46 13.51
CA THR A 1097 -21.87 -50.83 13.14
C THR A 1097 -20.37 -50.97 12.89
N LYS A 1098 -19.77 -52.10 13.28
CA LYS A 1098 -18.36 -52.40 12.99
C LYS A 1098 -17.38 -51.28 13.41
N CYS A 1099 -17.70 -50.59 14.50
CA CYS A 1099 -16.91 -49.50 15.05
C CYS A 1099 -16.22 -49.91 16.35
N TYR A 1100 -14.97 -49.50 16.53
CA TYR A 1100 -14.12 -49.92 17.64
C TYR A 1100 -13.38 -48.75 18.27
N TYR A 1101 -13.13 -48.80 19.57
CA TYR A 1101 -12.28 -47.80 20.21
C TYR A 1101 -11.29 -48.43 21.18
N ASP A 1102 -10.13 -47.80 21.30
CA ASP A 1102 -9.12 -48.22 22.26
C ASP A 1102 -9.50 -47.75 23.66
N LYS A 1103 -9.98 -48.67 24.49
CA LYS A 1103 -10.46 -48.36 25.84
C LYS A 1103 -9.35 -47.90 26.78
N GLU A 1104 -8.10 -48.26 26.50
CA GLU A 1104 -6.95 -47.95 27.37
C GLU A 1104 -6.46 -46.52 27.13
N THR A 1105 -6.56 -46.02 25.90
CA THR A 1105 -6.18 -44.65 25.54
C THR A 1105 -7.35 -43.67 25.66
N THR A 1106 -8.55 -44.05 25.22
CA THR A 1106 -9.76 -43.20 25.34
C THR A 1106 -10.21 -43.02 26.79
N LYS A 1107 -9.92 -44.01 27.66
CA LYS A 1107 -10.43 -44.14 29.04
C LYS A 1107 -11.96 -44.34 29.13
N CYS A 1108 -12.58 -44.82 28.06
CA CYS A 1108 -14.01 -45.16 28.01
C CYS A 1108 -14.24 -46.67 28.08
N SER A 1109 -15.44 -47.11 28.46
CA SER A 1109 -15.82 -48.53 28.53
C SER A 1109 -17.32 -48.78 28.26
N ASP A 1110 -17.95 -47.91 27.49
CA ASP A 1110 -19.36 -47.96 27.11
C ASP A 1110 -19.68 -49.09 26.11
N THR A 1111 -20.86 -49.70 26.28
CA THR A 1111 -21.40 -50.77 25.42
C THR A 1111 -22.61 -50.26 24.62
N GLY A 1112 -22.69 -50.62 23.33
CA GLY A 1112 -23.81 -50.21 22.45
C GLY A 1112 -23.60 -48.90 21.68
N LYS A 1113 -22.44 -48.28 21.85
CA LYS A 1113 -21.99 -47.07 21.13
C LYS A 1113 -20.67 -47.32 20.40
N GLY A 1114 -20.41 -48.57 20.01
CA GLY A 1114 -19.10 -49.06 19.55
C GLY A 1114 -18.55 -50.15 20.47
N ALA A 1115 -17.60 -50.94 19.97
CA ALA A 1115 -17.01 -52.06 20.70
C ALA A 1115 -15.67 -51.65 21.35
N PRO A 1116 -15.54 -51.71 22.70
CA PRO A 1116 -14.26 -51.48 23.36
C PRO A 1116 -13.26 -52.58 23.03
N LYS A 1117 -12.01 -52.20 22.74
CA LYS A 1117 -10.87 -53.10 22.53
C LYS A 1117 -9.65 -52.60 23.30
N LYS A 1118 -8.79 -53.50 23.75
CA LYS A 1118 -7.47 -53.13 24.32
C LYS A 1118 -6.54 -52.64 23.22
N THR A 1119 -5.48 -51.90 23.57
CA THR A 1119 -4.50 -51.40 22.60
C THR A 1119 -3.88 -52.53 21.77
N ALA A 1120 -3.57 -53.67 22.38
CA ALA A 1120 -3.01 -54.83 21.66
C ALA A 1120 -3.98 -55.40 20.60
N GLU A 1121 -5.28 -55.45 20.91
CA GLU A 1121 -6.32 -55.93 19.98
C GLU A 1121 -6.52 -54.92 18.85
N MET A 1122 -6.57 -53.62 19.16
CA MET A 1122 -6.68 -52.56 18.16
C MET A 1122 -5.51 -52.51 17.18
N LYS A 1123 -4.38 -53.16 17.49
CA LYS A 1123 -3.21 -53.27 16.63
C LYS A 1123 -3.09 -54.64 15.92
N THR A 1124 -4.18 -55.41 15.92
CA THR A 1124 -4.22 -56.76 15.33
C THR A 1124 -5.26 -56.80 14.21
N GLU A 1125 -4.84 -57.14 12.98
CA GLU A 1125 -5.73 -57.19 11.79
C GLU A 1125 -6.97 -58.08 12.00
N LYS A 1126 -6.78 -59.24 12.63
CA LYS A 1126 -7.85 -60.21 12.91
C LYS A 1126 -8.99 -59.64 13.78
N THR A 1127 -8.75 -58.55 14.52
CA THR A 1127 -9.79 -57.86 15.28
C THR A 1127 -10.82 -57.18 14.38
N PHE A 1128 -10.46 -56.90 13.13
CA PHE A 1128 -11.24 -56.20 12.12
C PHE A 1128 -11.59 -57.16 10.96
N ASP A 1129 -11.98 -58.40 11.27
CA ASP A 1129 -12.24 -59.50 10.33
C ASP A 1129 -13.25 -59.20 9.20
N THR A 1130 -14.08 -58.18 9.36
CA THR A 1130 -15.06 -57.73 8.36
C THR A 1130 -14.62 -56.50 7.57
N TRP A 1131 -13.48 -55.89 7.90
CA TRP A 1131 -12.96 -54.71 7.22
C TRP A 1131 -12.21 -55.10 5.93
N ASP A 1132 -12.22 -54.20 4.95
CA ASP A 1132 -11.52 -54.40 3.68
C ASP A 1132 -10.05 -53.97 3.80
N PHE A 1133 -9.17 -54.93 4.04
CA PHE A 1133 -7.71 -54.74 4.01
C PHE A 1133 -7.08 -54.97 2.63
N ASN A 1134 -7.87 -55.27 1.60
CA ASN A 1134 -7.39 -55.39 0.23
C ASN A 1134 -7.30 -54.02 -0.44
N ASP A 1135 -8.29 -53.17 -0.25
CA ASP A 1135 -8.39 -51.89 -0.98
C ASP A 1135 -8.38 -50.66 -0.07
N ILE A 1136 -8.96 -50.73 1.14
CA ILE A 1136 -9.20 -49.53 1.96
C ILE A 1136 -8.21 -49.40 3.12
N TRP A 1137 -8.08 -50.44 3.95
CA TRP A 1137 -7.32 -50.38 5.19
C TRP A 1137 -5.98 -51.13 5.09
N SER A 1138 -5.01 -50.73 5.91
CA SER A 1138 -3.74 -51.44 6.11
C SER A 1138 -3.32 -51.36 7.58
N ILE A 1139 -2.47 -52.27 8.02
CA ILE A 1139 -1.89 -52.28 9.35
C ILE A 1139 -0.40 -52.62 9.24
N GLN A 1140 0.48 -51.85 9.88
CA GLN A 1140 1.89 -52.20 9.94
C GLN A 1140 2.06 -53.31 10.98
N THR A 1141 2.69 -54.41 10.59
CA THR A 1141 2.91 -55.58 11.46
C THR A 1141 4.20 -55.45 12.28
N SER A 1142 5.11 -54.55 11.91
CA SER A 1142 6.35 -54.27 12.67
C SER A 1142 6.88 -52.85 12.37
N PRO A 1143 6.95 -51.95 13.38
CA PRO A 1143 6.27 -52.05 14.67
C PRO A 1143 4.74 -52.10 14.48
N SER A 1144 4.01 -52.75 15.38
CA SER A 1144 2.55 -52.85 15.25
C SER A 1144 1.86 -51.49 15.34
N SER A 1145 1.12 -51.12 14.29
CA SER A 1145 0.34 -49.88 14.21
C SER A 1145 -1.15 -50.13 14.42
N TYR A 1146 -1.91 -49.06 14.65
CA TYR A 1146 -3.36 -49.10 14.44
C TYR A 1146 -3.67 -49.23 12.93
N PRO A 1147 -4.88 -49.68 12.53
CA PRO A 1147 -5.32 -49.65 11.15
C PRO A 1147 -5.23 -48.25 10.58
N TYR A 1148 -4.92 -48.13 9.31
CA TYR A 1148 -4.83 -46.86 8.62
C TYR A 1148 -5.25 -46.96 7.17
N LEU A 1149 -5.61 -45.83 6.56
CA LEU A 1149 -6.15 -45.81 5.20
C LEU A 1149 -5.02 -45.98 4.18
N LYS A 1150 -5.15 -46.90 3.23
CA LYS A 1150 -4.10 -47.23 2.25
C LYS A 1150 -3.65 -46.04 1.42
N TRP A 1151 -4.57 -45.14 1.05
CA TRP A 1151 -4.23 -43.93 0.31
C TRP A 1151 -3.29 -43.00 1.09
N GLN A 1152 -3.31 -43.05 2.44
CA GLN A 1152 -2.34 -42.33 3.28
C GLN A 1152 -0.92 -42.89 3.10
N GLY A 1153 -0.80 -44.21 2.94
CA GLY A 1153 0.48 -44.91 2.84
C GLY A 1153 1.25 -44.57 1.56
N LYS A 1154 0.54 -44.32 0.46
CA LYS A 1154 1.17 -43.88 -0.81
C LYS A 1154 1.89 -42.53 -0.68
N LYS A 1155 1.42 -41.61 0.17
CA LYS A 1155 2.09 -40.33 0.46
C LYS A 1155 3.30 -40.48 1.40
N ILE A 1156 3.25 -41.41 2.35
CA ILE A 1156 4.37 -41.72 3.26
C ILE A 1156 5.56 -42.36 2.52
N PHE A 1157 5.30 -43.20 1.50
CA PHE A 1157 6.35 -43.80 0.66
C PHE A 1157 7.01 -42.80 -0.32
N GLN A 1158 6.33 -41.74 -0.74
CA GLN A 1158 6.96 -40.68 -1.56
C GLN A 1158 7.88 -39.76 -0.74
N LEU A 1159 7.56 -39.50 0.54
CA LEU A 1159 8.39 -38.70 1.44
C LEU A 1159 9.64 -39.43 1.94
N LEU A 1160 9.63 -40.77 1.97
CA LEU A 1160 10.81 -41.57 2.33
C LEU A 1160 11.76 -41.84 1.15
N ASN A 1161 11.30 -41.63 -0.09
CA ASN A 1161 12.09 -41.81 -1.31
C ASN A 1161 12.69 -40.50 -1.89
N TYR A 1162 12.49 -39.36 -1.22
CA TYR A 1162 13.25 -38.13 -1.44
C TYR A 1162 14.08 -37.83 -0.19
N LYS A 1163 15.21 -38.52 -0.07
CA LYS A 1163 16.34 -38.11 0.78
C LYS A 1163 17.53 -37.80 -0.11
#